data_AF-A0A7C4T918-F1
#
_entry.id   AF-A0A7C4T918-F1
#
_cell.length_a   1.000
_cell.length_b   1.000
_cell.length_c   1.000
_cell.angle_alpha   90.00
_cell.angle_beta   90.00
_cell.angle_gamma   90.00
#
_symmetry.space_group_name_H-M   'P 1'
#
loop_
_entity.id
_entity.type
_entity.pdbx_description
1 polymer ?
#
loop_
_entity_poly.entity_id
_entity_poly.type
_entity_poly.pdbx_seq_one_letter_code
_entity_poly.pdbx_strand_id
1 'polypeptide(L)'
;MRMPFHSENELRRPLEVWLEAAGFEVRHELAVLGRRADLVGVRDGRILAVEMKLRDWSEALRQAVAYQLAADAAWVAMPLASAARAYRHRWAFEVEGVGLLAVDDVGLVRTPIRAQPSPRRLPFAAESVLRAFVSPAPGTSVFSKEETVLQAFLAGHLDGRVNRGNSTPQDLLLPEGKLIRTTRGGASALKQLLLDLKKYSFSGYVRAVRHSSGHRSEGVVLLRGGNPEASVHASEGQRTRGRVALKQIWQDSYDEACVLELHARVDMDGLLKEYADAVLERPAKVMKKTKVPQPVDRAEVERRIAAWKGKGYDVSSLEAALTGDPGALTVMYLSLQEAIRKAEAVAGTLATLDASGFEARADALREKLRDPLRHPDIDSDVESLRDAIESRKRIEVRREIEAAREKDSQERTRKVLELVMKQQVLRPEAPRPSTEEVAKVLEGPPPTRDEATGLIQQYTFEAFVVGASNRFAHAAALAVAKAPHKAYNPLLVSSGPGLGKTHLLHSIGHEIRARFRNLTVLYRSCESFENEFKEARDKETLPAFREKLRGADCLLLDDIQFLSGKPDVQEELFHTFNDLYDSERQIVLASDRAPKAIPDLDERLVSRFESGLVADIQPPDRETRIAILGRRAREANLSVSADVIEYIADLVEDNVRELNGAFNRVVAFSNLMGQPITRELAREVLRGIGTEPHHVKTGHAEPWPASLTPGRSYLVEEDRPSAAFELFARILGAGRDGLVITRTNPKRVREEFALEADRIFWLTDRDSESQKTMAPALERIVYEIENFMQKRPGGAVLLDGLEYLVSNNSFEAVLKFVRRLVDTVSEGHHVFILSLGPATVKEQELKMLEREMEVVRPEA
;
A
#
# COMPACT_ATOMS: atom_id res chain seq x y z
N MET A 1 21.58 17.55 33.95
CA MET A 1 21.87 16.37 34.79
C MET A 1 22.72 15.43 33.95
N ARG A 2 23.97 15.14 34.35
CA ARG A 2 24.85 14.22 33.61
C ARG A 2 24.17 12.85 33.54
N MET A 3 24.10 12.24 32.36
CA MET A 3 23.63 10.86 32.26
C MET A 3 24.72 9.95 32.83
N PRO A 4 24.42 9.11 33.84
CA PRO A 4 25.41 8.25 34.48
C PRO A 4 25.87 7.09 33.57
N PHE A 5 25.09 6.75 32.55
CA PHE A 5 25.41 5.71 31.57
C PHE A 5 25.59 6.33 30.18
N HIS A 6 26.72 6.02 29.53
CA HIS A 6 27.07 6.52 28.19
C HIS A 6 26.93 5.46 27.08
N SER A 7 26.89 4.17 27.46
CA SER A 7 26.69 3.03 26.55
C SER A 7 25.81 1.94 27.20
N GLU A 8 25.14 1.13 26.38
CA GLU A 8 24.31 0.01 26.86
C GLU A 8 25.14 -1.06 27.58
N ASN A 9 26.40 -1.23 27.19
CA ASN A 9 27.34 -2.14 27.84
C ASN A 9 27.61 -1.80 29.31
N GLU A 10 27.43 -0.55 29.73
CA GLU A 10 27.60 -0.16 31.14
C GLU A 10 26.46 -0.69 32.04
N LEU A 11 25.31 -1.08 31.47
CA LEU A 11 24.22 -1.73 32.20
C LEU A 11 24.49 -3.22 32.46
N ARG A 12 25.41 -3.82 31.68
CA ARG A 12 25.64 -5.27 31.63
C ARG A 12 26.08 -5.83 32.98
N ARG A 13 27.11 -5.22 33.59
CA ARG A 13 27.69 -5.71 34.84
C ARG A 13 26.71 -5.67 36.03
N PRO A 14 25.95 -4.58 36.26
CA PRO A 14 24.85 -4.57 37.22
C PRO A 14 23.83 -5.71 37.05
N LEU A 15 23.45 -6.00 35.81
CA LEU A 15 22.44 -7.02 35.48
C LEU A 15 22.97 -8.45 35.60
N GLU A 16 24.24 -8.68 35.24
CA GLU A 16 24.95 -9.93 35.52
C GLU A 16 24.91 -10.25 37.01
N VAL A 17 25.37 -9.31 37.84
CA VAL A 17 25.42 -9.50 39.29
C VAL A 17 24.02 -9.77 39.85
N TRP A 18 22.99 -9.11 39.31
CA TRP A 18 21.60 -9.34 39.69
C TRP A 18 21.10 -10.76 39.31
N LEU A 19 21.43 -11.25 38.12
CA LEU A 19 21.09 -12.61 37.66
C LEU A 19 21.89 -13.70 38.42
N GLU A 20 23.20 -13.49 38.60
CA GLU A 20 24.11 -14.38 39.34
C GLU A 20 23.69 -14.49 40.81
N ALA A 21 23.29 -13.38 41.45
CA ALA A 21 22.75 -13.39 42.81
C ALA A 21 21.43 -14.17 42.91
N ALA A 22 20.67 -14.26 41.81
CA ALA A 22 19.49 -15.10 41.70
C ALA A 22 19.83 -16.56 41.29
N GLY A 23 21.11 -16.92 41.17
CA GLY A 23 21.59 -18.27 40.87
C GLY A 23 21.52 -18.67 39.40
N PHE A 24 21.42 -17.71 38.48
CA PHE A 24 21.48 -17.98 37.03
C PHE A 24 22.93 -18.01 36.56
N GLU A 25 23.26 -18.98 35.71
CA GLU A 25 24.46 -18.91 34.86
C GLU A 25 24.17 -17.92 33.72
N VAL A 26 25.03 -16.94 33.51
CA VAL A 26 24.78 -15.82 32.59
C VAL A 26 25.70 -15.88 31.38
N ARG A 27 25.16 -15.63 30.18
CA ARG A 27 25.91 -15.43 28.94
C ARG A 27 25.46 -14.18 28.21
N HIS A 28 26.38 -13.57 27.46
CA HIS A 28 26.15 -12.35 26.68
C HIS A 28 25.95 -12.65 25.21
N GLU A 29 25.20 -11.79 24.53
CA GLU A 29 25.05 -11.78 23.06
C GLU A 29 24.66 -13.16 22.51
N LEU A 30 23.78 -13.85 23.24
CA LEU A 30 23.38 -15.21 22.94
C LEU A 30 22.29 -15.21 21.87
N ALA A 31 22.46 -16.07 20.86
CA ALA A 31 21.48 -16.21 19.80
C ALA A 31 20.18 -16.86 20.32
N VAL A 32 19.07 -16.17 20.12
CA VAL A 32 17.70 -16.60 20.38
C VAL A 32 16.91 -16.44 19.08
N LEU A 33 16.69 -17.55 18.37
CA LEU A 33 15.92 -17.61 17.10
C LEU A 33 16.31 -16.52 16.06
N GLY A 34 17.61 -16.34 15.82
CA GLY A 34 18.11 -15.37 14.83
C GLY A 34 18.26 -13.94 15.37
N ARG A 35 17.91 -13.66 16.63
CA ARG A 35 18.22 -12.40 17.32
C ARG A 35 19.25 -12.61 18.42
N ARG A 36 20.01 -11.59 18.78
CA ARG A 36 20.98 -11.66 19.89
C ARG A 36 20.39 -10.98 21.12
N ALA A 37 20.06 -11.77 22.14
CA ALA A 37 19.70 -11.22 23.43
C ALA A 37 20.98 -10.73 24.13
N ASP A 38 20.93 -9.52 24.67
CA ASP A 38 22.08 -8.90 25.32
C ASP A 38 22.59 -9.73 26.52
N LEU A 39 21.66 -10.25 27.31
CA LEU A 39 21.91 -11.09 28.48
C LEU A 39 20.91 -12.23 28.54
N VAL A 40 21.42 -13.45 28.70
CA VAL A 40 20.59 -14.64 28.94
C VAL A 40 21.07 -15.32 30.22
N GLY A 41 20.14 -15.65 31.10
CA GLY A 41 20.38 -16.41 32.31
C GLY A 41 19.74 -17.79 32.24
N VAL A 42 20.46 -18.86 32.61
CA VAL A 42 19.92 -20.21 32.73
C VAL A 42 20.07 -20.75 34.15
N ARG A 43 18.98 -21.30 34.70
CA ARG A 43 18.97 -21.99 36.02
C ARG A 43 17.96 -23.11 36.00
N ASP A 44 18.39 -24.34 36.27
CA ASP A 44 17.52 -25.55 36.31
C ASP A 44 16.64 -25.69 35.05
N GLY A 45 17.19 -25.37 33.88
CA GLY A 45 16.47 -25.40 32.59
C GLY A 45 15.50 -24.24 32.36
N ARG A 46 15.36 -23.30 33.31
CA ARG A 46 14.64 -22.04 33.12
C ARG A 46 15.53 -21.00 32.48
N ILE A 47 15.01 -20.31 31.48
CA ILE A 47 15.72 -19.34 30.67
C ILE A 47 15.12 -17.95 30.91
N LEU A 48 15.95 -16.98 31.26
CA LEU A 48 15.59 -15.56 31.28
C LEU A 48 16.36 -14.83 30.17
N ALA A 49 15.68 -13.95 29.45
CA ALA A 49 16.32 -13.08 28.46
C ALA A 49 16.11 -11.62 28.83
N VAL A 50 17.14 -10.80 28.69
CA VAL A 50 17.13 -9.37 29.00
C VAL A 50 17.63 -8.59 27.79
N GLU A 51 16.84 -7.62 27.33
CA GLU A 51 17.24 -6.61 26.35
C GLU A 51 17.63 -5.32 27.08
N MET A 52 18.78 -4.75 26.78
CA MET A 52 19.28 -3.51 27.38
C MET A 52 19.09 -2.33 26.44
N LYS A 53 18.56 -1.20 26.93
CA LYS A 53 18.48 0.02 26.13
C LYS A 53 18.66 1.28 26.96
N LEU A 54 19.42 2.25 26.44
CA LEU A 54 19.63 3.51 27.17
C LEU A 54 18.40 4.41 27.18
N ARG A 55 17.60 4.46 26.10
CA ARG A 55 16.54 5.47 25.93
C ARG A 55 15.27 4.96 25.24
N ASP A 56 15.38 4.17 24.17
CA ASP A 56 14.22 3.73 23.37
C ASP A 56 13.54 2.50 23.97
N TRP A 57 12.63 2.74 24.92
CA TRP A 57 11.88 1.66 25.57
C TRP A 57 10.96 0.91 24.60
N SER A 58 10.55 1.54 23.49
CA SER A 58 9.62 0.94 22.52
C SER A 58 10.32 -0.10 21.65
N GLU A 59 11.55 0.19 21.22
CA GLU A 59 12.39 -0.75 20.48
C GLU A 59 12.79 -1.92 21.37
N ALA A 60 13.26 -1.63 22.59
CA ALA A 60 13.63 -2.64 23.57
C ALA A 60 12.47 -3.60 23.89
N LEU A 61 11.25 -3.08 24.03
CA LEU A 61 10.05 -3.89 24.24
C LEU A 61 9.76 -4.79 23.04
N ARG A 62 9.81 -4.26 21.81
CA ARG A 62 9.62 -5.07 20.58
C ARG A 62 10.66 -6.18 20.46
N GLN A 63 11.91 -5.93 20.87
CA GLN A 63 12.98 -6.92 20.87
C GLN A 63 12.75 -7.99 21.95
N ALA A 64 12.42 -7.58 23.18
CA ALA A 64 12.16 -8.48 24.30
C ALA A 64 10.94 -9.40 24.06
N VAL A 65 9.89 -8.93 23.38
CA VAL A 65 8.74 -9.77 22.98
C VAL A 65 9.18 -10.96 22.13
N ALA A 66 10.14 -10.76 21.22
CA ALA A 66 10.64 -11.86 20.39
C ALA A 66 11.34 -12.95 21.22
N TYR A 67 11.97 -12.60 22.35
CA TYR A 67 12.65 -13.57 23.21
C TYR A 67 11.70 -14.50 23.97
N GLN A 68 10.42 -14.15 24.10
CA GLN A 68 9.41 -15.01 24.73
C GLN A 68 9.21 -16.35 24.00
N LEU A 69 9.67 -16.46 22.75
CA LEU A 69 9.64 -17.72 22.00
C LEU A 69 10.64 -18.75 22.54
N ALA A 70 11.72 -18.34 23.21
CA ALA A 70 12.74 -19.25 23.74
C ALA A 70 12.92 -19.14 25.27
N ALA A 71 12.67 -17.97 25.84
CA ALA A 71 12.82 -17.70 27.27
C ALA A 71 11.53 -17.93 28.05
N ASP A 72 11.63 -18.37 29.30
CA ASP A 72 10.52 -18.49 30.25
C ASP A 72 10.00 -17.13 30.72
N ALA A 73 10.85 -16.11 30.72
CA ALA A 73 10.46 -14.73 30.91
C ALA A 73 11.45 -13.78 30.21
N ALA A 74 10.92 -12.70 29.66
CA ALA A 74 11.68 -11.66 28.98
C ALA A 74 11.62 -10.34 29.76
N TRP A 75 12.73 -9.61 29.77
CA TRP A 75 12.87 -8.34 30.48
C TRP A 75 13.49 -7.27 29.58
N VAL A 76 13.12 -6.03 29.82
CA VAL A 76 13.82 -4.84 29.32
C VAL A 76 14.56 -4.21 30.47
N ALA A 77 15.84 -3.87 30.30
CA ALA A 77 16.65 -3.18 31.29
C ALA A 77 17.11 -1.82 30.79
N MET A 78 16.95 -0.80 31.64
CA MET A 78 17.28 0.58 31.29
C MET A 78 17.85 1.35 32.49
N PRO A 79 18.55 2.48 32.28
CA PRO A 79 18.86 3.41 33.36
C PRO A 79 17.59 3.90 34.07
N LEU A 80 17.67 4.16 35.38
CA LEU A 80 16.52 4.54 36.23
C LEU A 80 15.69 5.69 35.63
N ALA A 81 16.35 6.73 35.10
CA ALA A 81 15.67 7.86 34.49
C ALA A 81 14.87 7.48 33.23
N SER A 82 15.38 6.54 32.42
CA SER A 82 14.71 6.03 31.22
C SER A 82 13.62 5.03 31.59
N ALA A 83 13.88 4.14 32.55
CA ALA A 83 12.88 3.22 33.09
C ALA A 83 11.70 3.96 33.72
N ALA A 84 11.91 5.10 34.40
CA ALA A 84 10.84 5.93 34.94
C ALA A 84 9.94 6.53 33.83
N ARG A 85 10.50 6.82 32.64
CA ARG A 85 9.72 7.23 31.47
C ARG A 85 8.97 6.05 30.87
N ALA A 86 9.65 4.92 30.69
CA ALA A 86 9.04 3.68 30.22
C ALA A 86 7.88 3.21 31.12
N TYR A 87 8.00 3.41 32.44
CA TYR A 87 6.96 3.06 33.42
C TYR A 87 5.65 3.85 33.21
N ARG A 88 5.69 5.05 32.62
CA ARG A 88 4.46 5.77 32.22
C ARG A 88 3.66 5.00 31.16
N HIS A 89 4.31 4.09 30.45
CA HIS A 89 3.74 3.18 29.46
C HIS A 89 3.69 1.74 29.98
N ARG A 90 3.62 1.52 31.32
CA ARG A 90 3.61 0.18 31.93
C ARG A 90 2.58 -0.78 31.34
N TRP A 91 1.45 -0.27 30.85
CA TRP A 91 0.40 -1.06 30.22
C TRP A 91 0.91 -1.82 28.99
N ALA A 92 1.85 -1.26 28.22
CA ALA A 92 2.41 -1.92 27.03
C ALA A 92 3.28 -3.12 27.43
N PHE A 93 4.05 -2.99 28.52
CA PHE A 93 4.84 -4.08 29.10
C PHE A 93 3.95 -5.17 29.70
N GLU A 94 2.89 -4.77 30.41
CA GLU A 94 1.94 -5.69 31.05
C GLU A 94 1.12 -6.50 30.03
N VAL A 95 0.66 -5.86 28.95
CA VAL A 95 -0.08 -6.54 27.85
C VAL A 95 0.79 -7.59 27.16
N GLU A 96 2.06 -7.27 26.93
CA GLU A 96 2.99 -8.22 26.31
C GLU A 96 3.59 -9.22 27.32
N GLY A 97 3.36 -9.04 28.63
CA GLY A 97 3.94 -9.89 29.67
C GLY A 97 5.46 -9.74 29.86
N VAL A 98 6.06 -8.65 29.38
CA VAL A 98 7.50 -8.37 29.46
C VAL A 98 7.82 -7.53 30.71
N GLY A 99 8.86 -7.90 31.46
CA GLY A 99 9.27 -7.18 32.66
C GLY A 99 10.11 -5.93 32.37
N LEU A 100 10.19 -5.02 33.34
CA LEU A 100 11.05 -3.83 33.27
C LEU A 100 12.00 -3.81 34.46
N LEU A 101 13.29 -3.70 34.17
CA LEU A 101 14.40 -3.51 35.10
C LEU A 101 14.93 -2.06 35.00
N ALA A 102 15.15 -1.44 36.16
CA ALA A 102 15.69 -0.10 36.28
C ALA A 102 17.03 -0.14 37.02
N VAL A 103 18.10 0.32 36.37
CA VAL A 103 19.45 0.37 36.94
C VAL A 103 19.77 1.80 37.35
N ASP A 104 20.03 2.04 38.63
CA ASP A 104 20.42 3.38 39.10
C ASP A 104 21.91 3.68 38.90
N ASP A 105 22.33 4.90 39.24
CA ASP A 105 23.68 5.42 39.02
C ASP A 105 24.77 4.72 39.86
N VAL A 106 24.40 3.97 40.89
CA VAL A 106 25.31 3.12 41.67
C VAL A 106 25.27 1.65 41.22
N GLY A 107 24.52 1.33 40.17
CA GLY A 107 24.40 -0.02 39.62
C GLY A 107 23.42 -0.94 40.36
N LEU A 108 22.55 -0.41 41.21
CA LEU A 108 21.50 -1.19 41.85
C LEU A 108 20.34 -1.42 40.89
N VAL A 109 19.93 -2.68 40.73
CA VAL A 109 18.83 -3.09 39.85
C VAL A 109 17.51 -3.16 40.62
N ARG A 110 16.48 -2.48 40.12
CA ARG A 110 15.10 -2.50 40.63
C ARG A 110 14.17 -3.11 39.58
N THR A 111 13.08 -3.73 40.01
CA THR A 111 12.09 -4.40 39.14
C THR A 111 10.74 -3.67 39.17
N PRO A 112 10.60 -2.49 38.54
CA PRO A 112 9.34 -1.74 38.54
C PRO A 112 8.15 -2.49 37.92
N ILE A 113 8.38 -3.37 36.94
CA ILE A 113 7.36 -4.24 36.33
C ILE A 113 7.90 -5.66 36.33
N ARG A 114 7.15 -6.63 36.89
CA ARG A 114 7.57 -8.04 36.87
C ARG A 114 7.23 -8.67 35.53
N ALA A 115 8.16 -9.43 34.96
CA ALA A 115 7.87 -10.27 33.80
C ALA A 115 6.86 -11.37 34.17
N GLN A 116 5.98 -11.69 33.23
CA GLN A 116 5.09 -12.85 33.31
C GLN A 116 5.73 -14.05 32.60
N PRO A 117 5.29 -15.29 32.90
CA PRO A 117 5.69 -16.46 32.13
C PRO A 117 5.36 -16.27 30.65
N SER A 118 6.33 -16.53 29.78
CA SER A 118 6.20 -16.34 28.34
C SER A 118 5.05 -17.19 27.76
N PRO A 119 4.00 -16.59 27.19
CA PRO A 119 2.83 -17.33 26.70
C PRO A 119 3.09 -18.06 25.38
N ARG A 120 4.22 -17.78 24.72
CA ARG A 120 4.55 -18.22 23.35
C ARG A 120 5.81 -19.11 23.29
N ARG A 121 6.26 -19.67 24.42
CA ARG A 121 7.51 -20.44 24.50
C ARG A 121 7.44 -21.71 23.63
N LEU A 122 8.41 -21.87 22.74
CA LEU A 122 8.56 -23.03 21.85
C LEU A 122 9.65 -23.98 22.41
N PRO A 123 9.36 -25.27 22.60
CA PRO A 123 10.31 -26.22 23.20
C PRO A 123 11.66 -26.30 22.48
N PHE A 124 11.66 -26.40 21.15
CA PHE A 124 12.89 -26.50 20.35
C PHE A 124 13.78 -25.24 20.43
N ALA A 125 13.16 -24.06 20.57
CA ALA A 125 13.87 -22.79 20.69
C ALA A 125 14.57 -22.68 22.05
N ALA A 126 13.89 -23.12 23.11
CA ALA A 126 14.47 -23.21 24.45
C ALA A 126 15.63 -24.22 24.50
N GLU A 127 15.50 -25.39 23.86
CA GLU A 127 16.58 -26.38 23.80
C GLU A 127 17.85 -25.85 23.13
N SER A 128 17.72 -25.06 22.05
CA SER A 128 18.85 -24.43 21.39
C SER A 128 19.63 -23.51 22.33
N VAL A 129 18.91 -22.71 23.13
CA VAL A 129 19.51 -21.86 24.16
C VAL A 129 20.21 -22.71 25.24
N LEU A 130 19.57 -23.76 25.75
CA LEU A 130 20.18 -24.64 26.76
C LEU A 130 21.43 -25.35 26.25
N ARG A 131 21.44 -25.83 24.99
CA ARG A 131 22.62 -26.43 24.37
C ARG A 131 23.79 -25.46 24.30
N ALA A 132 23.53 -24.18 24.04
CA ALA A 132 24.56 -23.17 24.03
C ALA A 132 25.24 -23.06 25.41
N PHE A 133 24.52 -23.23 26.52
CA PHE A 133 25.08 -23.25 27.88
C PHE A 133 25.91 -24.51 28.22
N VAL A 134 25.70 -25.63 27.52
CA VAL A 134 26.38 -26.90 27.79
C VAL A 134 27.67 -27.11 26.96
N SER A 135 27.83 -26.44 25.82
CA SER A 135 29.00 -26.63 24.93
C SER A 135 30.08 -25.54 25.06
N PRO A 136 31.37 -25.89 25.20
CA PRO A 136 32.50 -24.99 24.99
C PRO A 136 32.96 -25.04 23.52
N ALA A 137 33.10 -23.89 22.86
CA ALA A 137 33.55 -23.81 21.45
C ALA A 137 35.09 -23.99 21.31
N PRO A 138 35.68 -24.22 20.11
CA PRO A 138 35.06 -24.34 18.77
C PRO A 138 35.46 -25.62 17.99
N GLY A 139 34.66 -25.97 16.97
CA GLY A 139 35.14 -26.76 15.82
C GLY A 139 34.74 -28.23 15.74
N THR A 140 33.43 -28.53 15.71
CA THR A 140 32.84 -29.60 14.87
C THR A 140 31.32 -29.49 14.98
N SER A 141 30.64 -29.15 13.88
CA SER A 141 29.18 -29.16 13.82
C SER A 141 28.68 -30.60 13.69
N VAL A 142 28.08 -31.13 14.74
CA VAL A 142 27.18 -32.28 14.64
C VAL A 142 25.77 -31.77 14.88
N PHE A 143 25.07 -31.41 13.81
CA PHE A 143 23.63 -31.07 13.84
C PHE A 143 22.91 -31.78 12.70
N SER A 144 21.71 -32.28 12.98
CA SER A 144 20.87 -33.05 12.05
C SER A 144 20.26 -32.17 10.96
N LYS A 145 19.98 -32.78 9.78
CA LYS A 145 19.47 -32.13 8.56
C LYS A 145 18.24 -31.23 8.73
N GLU A 146 17.44 -31.42 9.77
CA GLU A 146 16.25 -30.61 10.05
C GLU A 146 16.58 -29.24 10.69
N GLU A 147 17.72 -29.11 11.39
CA GLU A 147 18.17 -27.84 11.99
C GLU A 147 18.90 -26.94 10.96
N THR A 148 19.55 -27.52 9.95
CA THR A 148 20.21 -26.78 8.86
C THR A 148 19.22 -26.02 7.96
N VAL A 149 18.02 -26.58 7.77
CA VAL A 149 16.95 -25.98 6.96
C VAL A 149 16.30 -24.79 7.67
N LEU A 150 16.21 -24.84 9.01
CA LEU A 150 15.66 -23.74 9.80
C LEU A 150 16.66 -22.58 9.95
N GLN A 151 17.96 -22.86 10.01
CA GLN A 151 19.02 -21.85 9.97
C GLN A 151 19.09 -21.15 8.61
N ALA A 152 18.91 -21.86 7.49
CA ALA A 152 18.82 -21.25 6.16
C ALA A 152 17.56 -20.37 5.99
N PHE A 153 16.48 -20.65 6.73
CA PHE A 153 15.25 -19.87 6.70
C PHE A 153 15.30 -18.63 7.62
N LEU A 154 16.15 -18.63 8.67
CA LEU A 154 16.26 -17.54 9.65
C LEU A 154 17.51 -16.65 9.45
N ALA A 155 18.54 -17.12 8.75
CA ALA A 155 19.77 -16.34 8.49
C ALA A 155 19.58 -15.21 7.46
N GLY A 156 18.43 -15.13 6.77
CA GLY A 156 18.20 -14.13 5.73
C GLY A 156 17.89 -12.72 6.24
N HIS A 157 17.71 -12.49 7.54
CA HIS A 157 17.43 -11.13 8.05
C HIS A 157 18.08 -10.87 9.42
N LEU A 158 19.09 -9.98 9.38
CA LEU A 158 19.74 -9.23 10.47
C LEU A 158 21.00 -9.90 11.07
N ASP A 159 22.19 -9.53 10.59
CA ASP A 159 22.94 -8.46 11.26
C ASP A 159 24.14 -7.99 10.44
N GLY A 160 24.51 -6.72 10.60
CA GLY A 160 25.63 -6.12 9.90
C GLY A 160 26.13 -4.84 10.54
N ARG A 161 26.75 -4.91 11.73
CA ARG A 161 27.96 -4.10 12.00
C ARG A 161 29.07 -4.82 12.78
N VAL A 162 30.09 -5.16 11.98
CA VAL A 162 31.54 -4.93 12.14
C VAL A 162 32.25 -5.46 13.39
N ASN A 163 33.19 -6.40 13.16
CA ASN A 163 34.43 -6.46 13.91
C ASN A 163 35.62 -6.14 13.00
N ARG A 164 36.53 -5.29 13.48
CA ARG A 164 37.68 -4.74 12.75
C ARG A 164 38.81 -5.77 12.69
N GLY A 165 39.22 -6.13 11.48
CA GLY A 165 40.46 -6.86 11.22
C GLY A 165 40.63 -7.17 9.74
N ASN A 166 41.34 -6.29 9.03
CA ASN A 166 41.78 -6.43 7.62
C ASN A 166 40.66 -6.60 6.57
N SER A 167 40.06 -5.48 6.18
CA SER A 167 38.96 -5.35 5.22
C SER A 167 39.34 -5.72 3.77
N THR A 168 38.64 -6.71 3.21
CA THR A 168 38.63 -7.09 1.79
C THR A 168 37.44 -6.44 1.04
N PRO A 169 37.38 -6.46 -0.30
CA PRO A 169 36.30 -5.84 -1.10
C PRO A 169 34.88 -6.41 -0.92
N GLN A 170 34.62 -7.29 0.07
CA GLN A 170 33.34 -7.98 0.28
C GLN A 170 32.29 -7.21 1.12
N ASP A 171 32.62 -6.05 1.68
CA ASP A 171 31.74 -5.33 2.63
C ASP A 171 30.99 -4.14 2.00
N LEU A 172 30.25 -4.37 0.91
CA LEU A 172 29.10 -3.53 0.60
C LEU A 172 27.94 -4.11 1.42
N LEU A 173 27.63 -3.48 2.55
CA LEU A 173 26.51 -3.84 3.43
C LEU A 173 25.19 -3.54 2.70
N LEU A 174 24.79 -4.41 1.79
CA LEU A 174 23.51 -4.33 1.12
C LEU A 174 22.53 -5.29 1.83
N PRO A 175 21.26 -4.91 2.03
CA PRO A 175 20.22 -5.85 2.41
C PRO A 175 20.15 -6.97 1.37
N GLU A 176 19.71 -8.17 1.80
CA GLU A 176 19.45 -9.28 0.88
C GLU A 176 18.30 -8.91 -0.08
N GLY A 177 18.65 -8.39 -1.25
CA GLY A 177 17.73 -8.27 -2.37
C GLY A 177 17.51 -9.66 -3.00
N LYS A 178 16.31 -9.92 -3.50
CA LYS A 178 16.05 -11.14 -4.25
C LYS A 178 16.67 -11.02 -5.64
N LEU A 179 17.65 -11.88 -5.96
CA LEU A 179 18.25 -11.95 -7.28
C LEU A 179 17.19 -12.30 -8.33
N ILE A 180 16.92 -11.38 -9.24
CA ILE A 180 15.94 -11.52 -10.32
C ILE A 180 16.60 -12.08 -11.57
N ARG A 181 17.76 -11.55 -11.94
CA ARG A 181 18.43 -11.86 -13.21
C ARG A 181 19.93 -11.65 -13.10
N THR A 182 20.69 -12.46 -13.83
CA THR A 182 22.13 -12.26 -14.05
C THR A 182 22.40 -12.06 -15.54
N THR A 183 23.26 -11.09 -15.89
CA THR A 183 23.65 -10.75 -17.27
C THR A 183 25.16 -10.62 -17.35
N ARG A 184 25.80 -11.11 -18.41
CA ARG A 184 27.24 -10.88 -18.62
C ARG A 184 27.52 -9.44 -19.05
N GLY A 185 28.67 -8.92 -18.64
CA GLY A 185 29.20 -7.63 -19.07
C GLY A 185 29.54 -7.60 -20.56
N GLY A 186 29.77 -6.40 -21.07
CA GLY A 186 30.07 -6.07 -22.46
C GLY A 186 29.79 -4.59 -22.75
N ALA A 187 30.27 -4.08 -23.87
CA ALA A 187 30.29 -2.64 -24.20
C ALA A 187 28.95 -1.89 -24.11
N SER A 188 27.80 -2.59 -24.05
CA SER A 188 26.46 -2.01 -23.86
C SER A 188 25.61 -2.72 -22.81
N ALA A 189 26.14 -3.68 -22.07
CA ALA A 189 25.35 -4.55 -21.19
C ALA A 189 24.62 -3.76 -20.09
N LEU A 190 25.36 -2.95 -19.32
CA LEU A 190 24.76 -2.12 -18.26
C LEU A 190 23.84 -1.03 -18.83
N LYS A 191 24.18 -0.44 -19.98
CA LYS A 191 23.35 0.59 -20.61
C LYS A 191 22.00 0.04 -21.06
N GLN A 192 21.98 -1.10 -21.73
CA GLN A 192 20.74 -1.75 -22.16
C GLN A 192 19.91 -2.21 -20.96
N LEU A 193 20.57 -2.81 -19.96
CA LEU A 193 19.93 -3.20 -18.72
C LEU A 193 19.24 -2.00 -18.04
N LEU A 194 19.93 -0.87 -17.87
CA LEU A 194 19.33 0.33 -17.26
C LEU A 194 18.20 0.93 -18.11
N LEU A 195 18.31 0.91 -19.44
CA LEU A 195 17.24 1.37 -20.34
C LEU A 195 16.00 0.50 -20.23
N ASP A 196 16.18 -0.82 -20.16
CA ASP A 196 15.10 -1.76 -19.95
C ASP A 196 14.45 -1.53 -18.58
N LEU A 197 15.24 -1.49 -17.50
CA LEU A 197 14.73 -1.23 -16.14
C LEU A 197 13.97 0.09 -16.02
N LYS A 198 14.35 1.11 -16.80
CA LYS A 198 13.63 2.37 -16.92
C LYS A 198 12.27 2.22 -17.60
N LYS A 199 12.14 1.39 -18.64
CA LYS A 199 10.83 1.08 -19.25
C LYS A 199 9.90 0.39 -18.25
N TYR A 200 10.44 -0.39 -17.31
CA TYR A 200 9.68 -1.17 -16.32
C TYR A 200 9.45 -0.46 -14.98
N SER A 201 9.85 0.82 -14.83
CA SER A 201 9.78 1.55 -13.55
C SER A 201 10.39 0.77 -12.36
N PHE A 202 11.46 0.02 -12.62
CA PHE A 202 12.02 -0.93 -11.67
C PHE A 202 12.59 -0.24 -10.42
N SER A 203 12.29 -0.78 -9.24
CA SER A 203 12.90 -0.33 -7.98
C SER A 203 13.71 -1.45 -7.34
N GLY A 204 15.00 -1.21 -7.13
CA GLY A 204 15.95 -2.21 -6.64
C GLY A 204 17.39 -1.78 -6.88
N TYR A 205 18.30 -2.73 -7.09
CA TYR A 205 19.68 -2.40 -7.44
C TYR A 205 20.29 -3.33 -8.47
N VAL A 206 21.26 -2.80 -9.22
CA VAL A 206 22.13 -3.58 -10.10
C VAL A 206 23.50 -3.69 -9.43
N ARG A 207 23.97 -4.91 -9.24
CA ARG A 207 25.31 -5.22 -8.72
C ARG A 207 26.20 -5.71 -9.85
N ALA A 208 27.34 -5.08 -10.05
CA ALA A 208 28.36 -5.47 -11.02
C ALA A 208 29.55 -6.09 -10.28
N VAL A 209 29.90 -7.33 -10.62
CA VAL A 209 31.04 -8.05 -10.02
C VAL A 209 32.00 -8.44 -11.12
N ARG A 210 33.26 -8.01 -11.02
CA ARG A 210 34.30 -8.35 -12.00
C ARG A 210 35.45 -9.09 -11.34
N HIS A 211 35.87 -10.18 -11.96
CA HIS A 211 37.04 -10.96 -11.58
C HIS A 211 38.03 -10.97 -12.75
N SER A 212 39.04 -10.11 -12.70
CA SER A 212 40.08 -10.05 -13.75
C SER A 212 41.47 -10.14 -13.14
N SER A 213 42.30 -11.07 -13.59
CA SER A 213 43.76 -11.07 -13.34
C SER A 213 44.17 -10.94 -11.85
N GLY A 214 43.44 -11.59 -10.94
CA GLY A 214 43.71 -11.53 -9.49
C GLY A 214 43.12 -10.31 -8.76
N HIS A 215 42.43 -9.42 -9.47
CA HIS A 215 41.83 -8.21 -8.92
C HIS A 215 40.30 -8.35 -8.97
N ARG A 216 39.64 -8.18 -7.81
CA ARG A 216 38.17 -8.21 -7.69
C ARG A 216 37.66 -6.78 -7.51
N SER A 217 36.75 -6.37 -8.39
CA SER A 217 35.99 -5.12 -8.24
C SER A 217 34.50 -5.40 -8.14
N GLU A 218 33.82 -4.59 -7.33
CA GLU A 218 32.40 -4.75 -7.03
C GLU A 218 31.70 -3.38 -6.99
N GLY A 219 30.53 -3.32 -7.62
CA GLY A 219 29.84 -2.07 -7.91
C GLY A 219 28.34 -2.20 -7.75
N VAL A 220 27.66 -1.17 -7.25
CA VAL A 220 26.21 -1.16 -7.02
C VAL A 220 25.58 0.12 -7.53
N VAL A 221 24.47 0.02 -8.25
CA VAL A 221 23.63 1.13 -8.69
C VAL A 221 22.22 0.94 -8.12
N LEU A 222 21.80 1.81 -7.21
CA LEU A 222 20.44 1.83 -6.68
C LEU A 222 19.49 2.52 -7.67
N LEU A 223 18.35 1.90 -7.93
CA LEU A 223 17.34 2.32 -8.91
C LEU A 223 15.98 2.52 -8.24
N ARG A 224 15.31 3.63 -8.53
CA ARG A 224 13.91 3.88 -8.16
C ARG A 224 13.14 4.32 -9.39
N GLY A 225 12.05 3.63 -9.72
CA GLY A 225 11.33 3.89 -10.97
C GLY A 225 12.23 3.74 -12.21
N GLY A 226 13.27 2.90 -12.13
CA GLY A 226 14.29 2.67 -13.13
C GLY A 226 15.30 3.80 -13.31
N ASN A 227 15.29 4.82 -12.45
CA ASN A 227 16.29 5.89 -12.45
C ASN A 227 17.38 5.62 -11.41
N PRO A 228 18.68 5.76 -11.77
CA PRO A 228 19.78 5.70 -10.80
C PRO A 228 19.68 6.82 -9.75
N GLU A 229 19.59 6.44 -8.47
CA GLU A 229 19.51 7.38 -7.35
C GLU A 229 20.78 7.39 -6.49
N ALA A 230 21.54 6.30 -6.44
CA ALA A 230 22.81 6.23 -5.71
C ALA A 230 23.73 5.18 -6.32
N SER A 231 25.04 5.29 -6.08
CA SER A 231 25.98 4.26 -6.53
C SER A 231 27.24 4.16 -5.68
N VAL A 232 27.73 2.95 -5.47
CA VAL A 232 28.92 2.65 -4.67
C VAL A 232 29.79 1.65 -5.41
N HIS A 233 31.11 1.81 -5.35
CA HIS A 233 32.07 0.92 -5.99
C HIS A 233 33.26 0.66 -5.06
N ALA A 234 33.76 -0.56 -5.08
CA ALA A 234 34.89 -1.01 -4.28
C ALA A 234 35.85 -1.85 -5.14
N SER A 235 37.14 -1.52 -5.08
CA SER A 235 38.21 -2.28 -5.75
C SER A 235 39.50 -2.13 -4.95
N GLU A 236 40.17 -3.24 -4.63
CA GLU A 236 41.51 -3.25 -4.01
C GLU A 236 41.66 -2.38 -2.75
N GLY A 237 40.64 -2.37 -1.89
CA GLY A 237 40.65 -1.56 -0.66
C GLY A 237 40.33 -0.07 -0.88
N GLN A 238 40.16 0.39 -2.11
CA GLN A 238 39.61 1.71 -2.42
C GLN A 238 38.08 1.63 -2.56
N ARG A 239 37.38 2.61 -1.99
CA ARG A 239 35.92 2.75 -2.12
C ARG A 239 35.60 4.11 -2.72
N THR A 240 34.70 4.13 -3.68
CA THR A 240 34.15 5.37 -4.25
C THR A 240 32.63 5.36 -4.14
N ARG A 241 32.05 6.56 -4.14
CA ARG A 241 30.61 6.79 -3.93
C ARG A 241 30.09 7.81 -4.96
N GLY A 242 28.78 7.83 -5.18
CA GLY A 242 28.12 8.75 -6.10
C GLY A 242 28.63 8.63 -7.54
N ARG A 243 28.72 9.75 -8.26
CA ARG A 243 29.03 9.73 -9.71
C ARG A 243 30.38 9.10 -10.08
N VAL A 244 31.36 9.14 -9.17
CA VAL A 244 32.68 8.53 -9.39
C VAL A 244 32.53 7.01 -9.40
N ALA A 245 31.78 6.46 -8.44
CA ALA A 245 31.44 5.04 -8.43
C ALA A 245 30.67 4.63 -9.68
N LEU A 246 29.62 5.37 -10.06
CA LEU A 246 28.84 5.05 -11.27
C LEU A 246 29.71 4.93 -12.53
N LYS A 247 30.73 5.78 -12.68
CA LYS A 247 31.67 5.71 -13.81
C LYS A 247 32.54 4.46 -13.76
N GLN A 248 33.03 4.08 -12.59
CA GLN A 248 33.85 2.88 -12.42
C GLN A 248 33.04 1.60 -12.62
N ILE A 249 31.80 1.56 -12.14
CA ILE A 249 30.84 0.47 -12.42
C ILE A 249 30.59 0.33 -13.91
N TRP A 250 30.40 1.46 -14.60
CA TRP A 250 30.19 1.48 -16.03
C TRP A 250 31.42 0.95 -16.80
N GLN A 251 32.63 1.33 -16.38
CA GLN A 251 33.87 0.81 -16.95
C GLN A 251 34.03 -0.69 -16.70
N ASP A 252 33.78 -1.16 -15.48
CA ASP A 252 33.83 -2.58 -15.13
C ASP A 252 32.81 -3.39 -15.94
N SER A 253 31.64 -2.83 -16.21
CA SER A 253 30.59 -3.50 -16.99
C SER A 253 30.94 -3.75 -18.45
N TYR A 254 32.01 -3.13 -18.98
CA TYR A 254 32.45 -3.37 -20.36
C TYR A 254 33.26 -4.66 -20.51
N ASP A 255 33.81 -5.16 -19.40
CA ASP A 255 34.57 -6.41 -19.37
C ASP A 255 33.60 -7.61 -19.47
N GLU A 256 33.88 -8.56 -20.36
CA GLU A 256 33.06 -9.77 -20.51
C GLU A 256 33.14 -10.70 -19.29
N ALA A 257 34.19 -10.56 -18.47
CA ALA A 257 34.32 -11.25 -17.19
C ALA A 257 33.51 -10.58 -16.05
N CYS A 258 32.84 -9.46 -16.34
CA CYS A 258 31.92 -8.81 -15.40
C CYS A 258 30.56 -9.51 -15.41
N VAL A 259 29.96 -9.63 -14.23
CA VAL A 259 28.64 -10.22 -14.01
C VAL A 259 27.74 -9.13 -13.43
N LEU A 260 26.66 -8.82 -14.12
CA LEU A 260 25.62 -7.87 -13.70
C LEU A 260 24.45 -8.64 -13.10
N GLU A 261 24.23 -8.47 -11.81
CA GLU A 261 23.14 -9.05 -11.03
C GLU A 261 22.07 -8.00 -10.77
N LEU A 262 20.81 -8.33 -11.05
CA LEU A 262 19.65 -7.49 -10.77
C LEU A 262 18.95 -7.98 -9.52
N HIS A 263 18.78 -7.11 -8.53
CA HIS A 263 18.20 -7.45 -7.23
C HIS A 263 16.99 -6.56 -6.94
N ALA A 264 15.87 -7.18 -6.55
CA ALA A 264 14.61 -6.50 -6.21
C ALA A 264 14.18 -6.78 -4.76
N ARG A 265 13.03 -6.23 -4.34
CA ARG A 265 12.46 -6.41 -2.99
C ARG A 265 13.39 -5.93 -1.88
N VAL A 266 14.01 -4.80 -2.13
CA VAL A 266 14.92 -4.13 -1.21
C VAL A 266 14.22 -2.96 -0.55
N ASP A 267 14.49 -2.73 0.73
CA ASP A 267 14.12 -1.49 1.40
C ASP A 267 14.93 -0.33 0.81
N MET A 268 14.37 0.28 -0.23
CA MET A 268 15.00 1.38 -0.96
C MET A 268 15.19 2.62 -0.10
N ASP A 269 14.30 2.87 0.86
CA ASP A 269 14.37 4.05 1.73
C ASP A 269 15.44 3.84 2.81
N GLY A 270 15.52 2.64 3.39
CA GLY A 270 16.60 2.23 4.29
C GLY A 270 17.97 2.30 3.60
N LEU A 271 18.06 1.77 2.38
CA LEU A 271 19.28 1.82 1.56
C LEU A 271 19.73 3.24 1.23
N LEU A 272 18.83 4.12 0.77
CA LEU A 272 19.21 5.50 0.46
C LEU A 272 19.60 6.28 1.72
N LYS A 273 19.03 5.94 2.88
CA LYS A 273 19.43 6.53 4.16
C LYS A 273 20.80 6.05 4.62
N GLU A 274 21.12 4.76 4.41
CA GLU A 274 22.43 4.18 4.71
C GLU A 274 23.52 4.70 3.77
N TYR A 275 23.19 4.87 2.49
CA TYR A 275 24.07 5.33 1.43
C TYR A 275 23.81 6.80 1.04
N ALA A 276 23.42 7.64 2.01
CA ALA A 276 23.06 9.04 1.78
C ALA A 276 24.18 9.84 1.10
N ASP A 277 25.44 9.51 1.36
CA ASP A 277 26.61 10.14 0.77
C ASP A 277 27.03 9.54 -0.59
N ALA A 278 26.34 8.48 -1.02
CA ALA A 278 26.45 7.89 -2.34
C ALA A 278 25.29 8.26 -3.27
N VAL A 279 24.33 9.05 -2.76
CA VAL A 279 23.22 9.60 -3.54
C VAL A 279 23.77 10.41 -4.70
N LEU A 280 23.30 10.06 -5.89
CA LEU A 280 23.52 10.83 -7.09
C LEU A 280 22.65 12.07 -6.94
N GLU A 281 23.23 13.16 -6.44
CA GLU A 281 22.57 14.47 -6.45
C GLU A 281 21.94 14.66 -7.84
N ARG A 282 20.60 14.83 -7.88
CA ARG A 282 20.00 15.52 -9.02
C ARG A 282 20.78 16.82 -9.09
N PRO A 283 21.47 17.11 -10.19
CA PRO A 283 22.16 18.36 -10.25
C PRO A 283 21.10 19.44 -10.01
N ALA A 284 21.18 20.14 -8.86
CA ALA A 284 21.09 21.59 -8.88
C ALA A 284 21.88 21.99 -10.13
N LYS A 285 21.38 22.90 -10.96
CA LYS A 285 22.08 23.37 -12.17
C LYS A 285 23.49 23.86 -11.80
N VAL A 286 24.41 22.93 -11.57
CA VAL A 286 25.82 23.10 -11.39
C VAL A 286 26.23 23.25 -12.82
N MET A 287 26.32 24.51 -13.22
CA MET A 287 27.17 24.93 -14.32
C MET A 287 28.46 24.13 -14.18
N LYS A 288 28.58 23.08 -15.00
CA LYS A 288 29.85 22.40 -15.20
C LYS A 288 30.87 23.51 -15.43
N LYS A 289 32.00 23.51 -14.73
CA LYS A 289 33.16 24.31 -15.16
C LYS A 289 33.36 23.96 -16.63
N THR A 290 32.92 24.88 -17.48
CA THR A 290 32.83 24.69 -18.91
C THR A 290 34.26 24.50 -19.36
N LYS A 291 34.59 23.33 -19.92
CA LYS A 291 35.68 23.29 -20.91
C LYS A 291 35.37 24.46 -21.82
N VAL A 292 36.26 25.45 -21.92
CA VAL A 292 36.08 26.61 -22.78
C VAL A 292 35.55 26.08 -24.11
N PRO A 293 34.26 26.35 -24.44
CA PRO A 293 33.69 25.83 -25.66
C PRO A 293 34.58 26.31 -26.81
N GLN A 294 34.94 25.42 -27.73
CA GLN A 294 35.60 25.90 -28.93
C GLN A 294 34.68 26.94 -29.60
N PRO A 295 35.22 28.07 -30.09
CA PRO A 295 34.41 29.12 -30.68
C PRO A 295 33.53 28.51 -31.78
N VAL A 296 32.21 28.65 -31.64
CA VAL A 296 31.27 28.20 -32.67
C VAL A 296 31.37 29.18 -33.84
N ASP A 297 31.36 28.64 -35.07
CA ASP A 297 31.40 29.45 -36.29
C ASP A 297 30.20 30.41 -36.33
N ARG A 298 30.46 31.71 -36.49
CA ARG A 298 29.41 32.75 -36.55
C ARG A 298 28.43 32.48 -37.69
N ALA A 299 28.89 31.96 -38.83
CA ALA A 299 28.02 31.62 -39.96
C ALA A 299 27.07 30.44 -39.62
N GLU A 300 27.44 29.57 -38.68
CA GLU A 300 26.55 28.52 -38.18
C GLU A 300 25.53 29.08 -37.19
N VAL A 301 25.94 30.00 -36.31
CA VAL A 301 25.03 30.66 -35.36
C VAL A 301 23.97 31.48 -36.10
N GLU A 302 24.33 32.25 -37.11
CA GLU A 302 23.39 33.04 -37.93
C GLU A 302 22.35 32.16 -38.66
N ARG A 303 22.79 31.03 -39.24
CA ARG A 303 21.88 30.05 -39.86
C ARG A 303 20.88 29.47 -38.84
N ARG A 304 21.33 29.23 -37.62
CA ARG A 304 20.48 28.68 -36.54
C ARG A 304 19.50 29.70 -36.00
N ILE A 305 19.91 30.96 -35.85
CA ILE A 305 19.03 32.08 -35.51
C ILE A 305 17.88 32.18 -36.51
N ALA A 306 18.18 32.18 -37.81
CA ALA A 306 17.15 32.22 -38.86
C ALA A 306 16.17 31.03 -38.76
N ALA A 307 16.68 29.83 -38.50
CA ALA A 307 15.85 28.63 -38.34
C ALA A 307 14.94 28.68 -37.09
N TRP A 308 15.46 29.14 -35.94
CA TRP A 308 14.68 29.25 -34.71
C TRP A 308 13.66 30.38 -34.76
N LYS A 309 14.01 31.50 -35.40
CA LYS A 309 13.07 32.61 -35.66
C LYS A 309 11.93 32.18 -36.59
N GLY A 310 12.23 31.38 -37.62
CA GLY A 310 11.22 30.76 -38.48
C GLY A 310 10.28 29.78 -37.76
N LYS A 311 10.74 29.19 -36.64
CA LYS A 311 9.91 28.36 -35.74
C LYS A 311 9.18 29.17 -34.65
N GLY A 312 9.36 30.49 -34.60
CA GLY A 312 8.68 31.37 -33.64
C GLY A 312 9.33 31.49 -32.26
N TYR A 313 10.59 31.06 -32.10
CA TYR A 313 11.34 31.25 -30.86
C TYR A 313 11.94 32.65 -30.76
N ASP A 314 11.99 33.20 -29.55
CA ASP A 314 12.72 34.44 -29.29
C ASP A 314 14.24 34.20 -29.30
N VAL A 315 14.91 34.84 -30.25
CA VAL A 315 16.36 34.78 -30.47
C VAL A 315 17.03 36.13 -30.25
N SER A 316 16.30 37.15 -29.79
CA SER A 316 16.77 38.54 -29.65
C SER A 316 18.05 38.68 -28.83
N SER A 317 18.15 37.90 -27.75
CA SER A 317 19.34 37.88 -26.89
C SER A 317 20.57 37.33 -27.63
N LEU A 318 20.39 36.33 -28.50
CA LEU A 318 21.47 35.74 -29.27
C LEU A 318 21.88 36.62 -30.47
N GLU A 319 20.92 37.30 -31.10
CA GLU A 319 21.16 38.30 -32.15
C GLU A 319 22.02 39.46 -31.62
N ALA A 320 21.73 39.96 -30.42
CA ALA A 320 22.51 41.02 -29.78
C ALA A 320 23.96 40.60 -29.46
N ALA A 321 24.21 39.30 -29.28
CA ALA A 321 25.54 38.77 -28.97
C ALA A 321 26.43 38.55 -30.21
N LEU A 322 25.88 38.60 -31.44
CA LEU A 322 26.62 38.33 -32.68
C LEU A 322 27.79 39.29 -32.90
N THR A 323 27.65 40.54 -32.47
CA THR A 323 28.68 41.59 -32.59
C THR A 323 29.67 41.60 -31.43
N GLY A 324 29.45 40.78 -30.41
CA GLY A 324 30.23 40.73 -29.17
C GLY A 324 31.35 39.68 -29.15
N ASP A 325 31.80 39.37 -27.92
CA ASP A 325 32.86 38.39 -27.66
C ASP A 325 32.48 36.97 -28.15
N PRO A 326 33.36 36.28 -28.92
CA PRO A 326 33.09 34.92 -29.42
C PRO A 326 32.83 33.87 -28.34
N GLY A 327 33.41 34.02 -27.15
CA GLY A 327 33.17 33.13 -26.01
C GLY A 327 31.77 33.32 -25.44
N ALA A 328 31.36 34.57 -25.23
CA ALA A 328 30.00 34.91 -24.78
C ALA A 328 28.93 34.43 -25.78
N LEU A 329 29.15 34.65 -27.08
CA LEU A 329 28.26 34.17 -28.15
C LEU A 329 28.08 32.66 -28.10
N THR A 330 29.18 31.92 -27.92
CA THR A 330 29.15 30.45 -27.87
C THR A 330 28.36 29.93 -26.67
N VAL A 331 28.52 30.54 -25.48
CA VAL A 331 27.78 30.14 -24.27
C VAL A 331 26.28 30.41 -24.43
N MET A 332 25.91 31.57 -24.98
CA MET A 332 24.52 31.92 -25.22
C MET A 332 23.87 31.01 -26.28
N TYR A 333 24.59 30.72 -27.36
CA TYR A 333 24.13 29.79 -28.40
C TYR A 333 23.81 28.40 -27.84
N LEU A 334 24.74 27.81 -27.08
CA LEU A 334 24.56 26.48 -26.49
C LEU A 334 23.42 26.46 -25.45
N SER A 335 23.26 27.53 -24.68
CA SER A 335 22.19 27.65 -23.68
C SER A 335 20.81 27.73 -24.33
N LEU A 336 20.67 28.54 -25.38
CA LEU A 336 19.42 28.65 -26.14
C LEU A 336 19.12 27.35 -26.91
N GLN A 337 20.12 26.71 -27.51
CA GLN A 337 19.97 25.43 -28.20
C GLN A 337 19.39 24.35 -27.28
N GLU A 338 19.91 24.24 -26.06
CA GLU A 338 19.41 23.29 -25.07
C GLU A 338 18.01 23.66 -24.56
N ALA A 339 17.74 24.95 -24.35
CA ALA A 339 16.42 25.44 -23.95
C ALA A 339 15.35 25.14 -25.00
N ILE A 340 15.64 25.41 -26.29
CA ILE A 340 14.74 25.10 -27.40
C ILE A 340 14.51 23.59 -27.54
N ARG A 341 15.56 22.77 -27.39
CA ARG A 341 15.43 21.30 -27.43
C ARG A 341 14.45 20.79 -26.36
N LYS A 342 14.50 21.36 -25.17
CA LYS A 342 13.56 21.03 -24.08
C LYS A 342 12.15 21.53 -24.38
N ALA A 343 12.02 22.76 -24.87
CA ALA A 343 10.74 23.34 -25.26
C ALA A 343 10.04 22.50 -26.33
N GLU A 344 10.75 22.01 -27.35
CA GLU A 344 10.19 21.14 -28.40
C GLU A 344 9.63 19.83 -27.81
N ALA A 345 10.31 19.22 -26.84
CA ALA A 345 9.84 18.00 -26.18
C ALA A 345 8.59 18.23 -25.32
N VAL A 346 8.56 19.35 -24.60
CA VAL A 346 7.41 19.76 -23.77
C VAL A 346 6.21 20.14 -24.63
N ALA A 347 6.44 20.84 -25.75
CA ALA A 347 5.41 21.19 -26.72
C ALA A 347 4.73 19.95 -27.34
N GLY A 348 5.52 18.90 -27.62
CA GLY A 348 4.98 17.61 -28.09
C GLY A 348 4.06 16.96 -27.06
N THR A 349 4.44 17.00 -25.78
CA THR A 349 3.60 16.48 -24.69
C THR A 349 2.29 17.28 -24.57
N LEU A 350 2.39 18.61 -24.52
CA LEU A 350 1.24 19.51 -24.40
C LEU A 350 0.26 19.39 -25.59
N ALA A 351 0.75 19.07 -26.80
CA ALA A 351 -0.08 18.86 -27.98
C ALA A 351 -0.91 17.56 -27.92
N THR A 352 -0.46 16.55 -27.16
CA THR A 352 -1.18 15.28 -26.98
C THR A 352 -2.20 15.30 -25.84
N LEU A 353 -2.18 16.32 -25.00
CA LEU A 353 -3.11 16.45 -23.88
C LEU A 353 -4.48 16.93 -24.37
N ASP A 354 -5.52 16.19 -23.99
CA ASP A 354 -6.90 16.63 -24.06
C ASP A 354 -7.15 17.68 -22.97
N ALA A 355 -6.89 18.94 -23.31
CA ALA A 355 -6.96 20.08 -22.40
C ALA A 355 -8.38 20.64 -22.20
N SER A 356 -9.41 19.82 -22.45
CA SER A 356 -10.81 20.22 -22.28
C SER A 356 -11.08 20.70 -20.85
N GLY A 357 -11.52 21.95 -20.70
CA GLY A 357 -11.70 22.69 -19.45
C GLY A 357 -10.42 23.21 -18.77
N PHE A 358 -9.28 23.16 -19.44
CA PHE A 358 -8.02 23.79 -19.03
C PHE A 358 -7.38 24.60 -20.18
N GLU A 359 -8.17 25.06 -21.14
CA GLU A 359 -7.74 25.66 -22.40
C GLU A 359 -6.86 26.90 -22.16
N ALA A 360 -7.31 27.81 -21.28
CA ALA A 360 -6.57 29.03 -20.95
C ALA A 360 -5.19 28.74 -20.35
N ARG A 361 -5.06 27.66 -19.56
CA ARG A 361 -3.80 27.25 -18.96
C ARG A 361 -2.88 26.59 -19.99
N ALA A 362 -3.43 25.78 -20.89
CA ALA A 362 -2.67 25.20 -22.00
C ALA A 362 -2.15 26.30 -22.95
N ASP A 363 -2.94 27.32 -23.24
CA ASP A 363 -2.55 28.44 -24.10
C ASP A 363 -1.44 29.30 -23.48
N ALA A 364 -1.53 29.59 -22.18
CA ALA A 364 -0.47 30.29 -21.46
C ALA A 364 0.87 29.53 -21.51
N LEU A 365 0.85 28.19 -21.46
CA LEU A 365 2.06 27.38 -21.59
C LEU A 365 2.60 27.37 -23.02
N ARG A 366 1.73 27.36 -24.04
CA ARG A 366 2.14 27.50 -25.45
C ARG A 366 2.81 28.84 -25.72
N GLU A 367 2.36 29.91 -25.07
CA GLU A 367 2.99 31.22 -25.20
C GLU A 367 4.37 31.25 -24.54
N LYS A 368 4.49 30.76 -23.30
CA LYS A 368 5.78 30.66 -22.60
C LYS A 368 6.81 29.79 -23.35
N LEU A 369 6.36 28.77 -24.10
CA LEU A 369 7.25 27.92 -24.92
C LEU A 369 8.00 28.68 -26.02
N ARG A 370 7.56 29.88 -26.41
CA ARG A 370 8.24 30.73 -27.40
C ARG A 370 9.52 31.37 -26.85
N ASP A 371 9.65 31.52 -25.54
CA ASP A 371 10.86 32.03 -24.86
C ASP A 371 11.31 31.06 -23.74
N PRO A 372 11.95 29.94 -24.10
CA PRO A 372 12.32 28.92 -23.13
C PRO A 372 13.52 29.30 -22.25
N LEU A 373 14.25 30.38 -22.57
CA LEU A 373 15.32 30.89 -21.71
C LEU A 373 14.75 31.61 -20.48
N ARG A 374 13.65 32.36 -20.65
CA ARG A 374 12.95 33.03 -19.54
C ARG A 374 12.00 32.11 -18.77
N HIS A 375 11.66 30.96 -19.34
CA HIS A 375 10.77 29.97 -18.72
C HIS A 375 11.45 28.60 -18.56
N PRO A 376 12.45 28.49 -17.67
CA PRO A 376 13.26 27.27 -17.52
C PRO A 376 12.53 26.08 -16.88
N ASP A 377 11.39 26.30 -16.21
CA ASP A 377 10.63 25.30 -15.45
C ASP A 377 9.32 24.90 -16.16
N ILE A 378 9.23 25.16 -17.46
CA ILE A 378 8.02 24.94 -18.27
C ILE A 378 7.64 23.45 -18.41
N ASP A 379 8.61 22.55 -18.24
CA ASP A 379 8.40 21.11 -18.14
C ASP A 379 7.57 20.75 -16.90
N SER A 380 7.88 21.34 -15.75
CA SER A 380 7.10 21.16 -14.52
C SER A 380 5.68 21.73 -14.64
N ASP A 381 5.53 22.87 -15.29
CA ASP A 381 4.21 23.49 -15.49
C ASP A 381 3.29 22.62 -16.38
N VAL A 382 3.85 21.98 -17.42
CA VAL A 382 3.10 21.07 -18.32
C VAL A 382 2.78 19.74 -17.65
N GLU A 383 3.66 19.18 -16.83
CA GLU A 383 3.36 17.99 -16.03
C GLU A 383 2.23 18.28 -15.02
N SER A 384 2.26 19.44 -14.36
CA SER A 384 1.19 19.88 -13.46
C SER A 384 -0.18 20.00 -14.17
N LEU A 385 -0.20 20.46 -15.41
CA LEU A 385 -1.43 20.52 -16.21
C LEU A 385 -1.94 19.11 -16.58
N ARG A 386 -1.03 18.19 -16.93
CA ARG A 386 -1.37 16.80 -17.21
C ARG A 386 -2.00 16.11 -15.99
N ASP A 387 -1.41 16.29 -14.82
CA ASP A 387 -1.91 15.74 -13.57
C ASP A 387 -3.32 16.28 -13.24
N ALA A 388 -3.55 17.58 -13.47
CA ALA A 388 -4.86 18.18 -13.26
C ALA A 388 -5.94 17.62 -14.21
N ILE A 389 -5.60 17.36 -15.48
CA ILE A 389 -6.49 16.74 -16.46
C ILE A 389 -6.83 15.29 -16.04
N GLU A 390 -5.81 14.53 -15.59
CA GLU A 390 -6.00 13.14 -15.17
C GLU A 390 -6.82 13.03 -13.87
N SER A 391 -6.56 13.91 -12.90
CA SER A 391 -7.32 13.98 -11.65
C SER A 391 -8.81 14.30 -11.90
N ARG A 392 -9.12 15.23 -12.81
CA ARG A 392 -10.49 15.52 -13.23
C ARG A 392 -11.19 14.28 -13.82
N LYS A 393 -10.52 13.56 -14.72
CA LYS A 393 -11.06 12.34 -15.33
C LYS A 393 -11.36 11.26 -14.29
N ARG A 394 -10.49 11.11 -13.27
CA ARG A 394 -10.70 10.17 -12.15
C ARG A 394 -11.90 10.56 -11.28
N ILE A 395 -12.08 11.85 -11.00
CA ILE A 395 -13.21 12.36 -10.22
C ILE A 395 -14.53 12.15 -10.98
N GLU A 396 -14.55 12.38 -12.28
CA GLU A 396 -15.73 12.25 -13.14
C GLU A 396 -16.19 10.79 -13.25
N VAL A 397 -15.26 9.86 -13.50
CA VAL A 397 -15.52 8.41 -13.50
C VAL A 397 -16.05 7.94 -12.13
N ARG A 398 -15.53 8.50 -11.02
CA ARG A 398 -15.98 8.14 -9.67
C ARG A 398 -17.39 8.65 -9.37
N ARG A 399 -17.73 9.86 -9.85
CA ARG A 399 -19.09 10.42 -9.76
C ARG A 399 -20.09 9.59 -10.56
N GLU A 400 -19.69 9.07 -11.72
CA GLU A 400 -20.52 8.17 -12.52
C GLU A 400 -20.77 6.83 -11.83
N ILE A 401 -19.77 6.26 -11.15
CA ILE A 401 -19.91 5.02 -10.37
C ILE A 401 -20.86 5.22 -9.18
N GLU A 402 -20.73 6.32 -8.46
CA GLU A 402 -21.58 6.63 -7.32
C GLU A 402 -23.03 6.90 -7.74
N ALA A 403 -23.21 7.67 -8.82
CA ALA A 403 -24.52 7.87 -9.44
C ALA A 403 -25.12 6.56 -9.97
N ALA A 404 -24.31 5.65 -10.51
CA ALA A 404 -24.78 4.34 -10.97
C ALA A 404 -25.25 3.44 -9.81
N ARG A 405 -24.56 3.47 -8.67
CA ARG A 405 -24.96 2.74 -7.45
C ARG A 405 -26.23 3.32 -6.82
N GLU A 406 -26.35 4.64 -6.80
CA GLU A 406 -27.56 5.31 -6.33
C GLU A 406 -28.75 4.98 -7.24
N LYS A 407 -28.53 4.98 -8.57
CA LYS A 407 -29.53 4.57 -9.55
C LYS A 407 -29.94 3.10 -9.41
N ASP A 408 -29.02 2.19 -9.14
CA ASP A 408 -29.34 0.77 -8.88
C ASP A 408 -30.15 0.59 -7.58
N SER A 409 -29.79 1.32 -6.52
CA SER A 409 -30.58 1.35 -5.28
C SER A 409 -32.01 1.87 -5.51
N GLN A 410 -32.15 2.94 -6.30
CA GLN A 410 -33.44 3.48 -6.71
C GLN A 410 -34.24 2.49 -7.58
N GLU A 411 -33.58 1.77 -8.49
CA GLU A 411 -34.24 0.76 -9.33
C GLU A 411 -34.74 -0.43 -8.51
N ARG A 412 -33.96 -0.90 -7.53
CA ARG A 412 -34.38 -1.94 -6.58
C ARG A 412 -35.57 -1.49 -5.75
N THR A 413 -35.56 -0.24 -5.29
CA THR A 413 -36.70 0.37 -4.56
C THR A 413 -37.94 0.47 -5.44
N ARG A 414 -37.77 0.87 -6.71
CA ARG A 414 -38.85 0.92 -7.71
C ARG A 414 -39.44 -0.48 -7.99
N LYS A 415 -38.63 -1.53 -8.07
CA LYS A 415 -39.13 -2.91 -8.25
C LYS A 415 -40.01 -3.35 -7.09
N VAL A 416 -39.63 -3.01 -5.85
CA VAL A 416 -40.48 -3.25 -4.67
C VAL A 416 -41.79 -2.48 -4.81
N LEU A 417 -41.74 -1.23 -5.27
CA LEU A 417 -42.93 -0.41 -5.50
C LEU A 417 -43.85 -1.03 -6.58
N GLU A 418 -43.28 -1.54 -7.68
CA GLU A 418 -44.03 -2.27 -8.72
C GLU A 418 -44.66 -3.56 -8.17
N LEU A 419 -43.96 -4.31 -7.31
CA LEU A 419 -44.48 -5.50 -6.63
C LEU A 419 -45.66 -5.16 -5.71
N VAL A 420 -45.53 -4.10 -4.90
CA VAL A 420 -46.61 -3.60 -4.03
C VAL A 420 -47.83 -3.22 -4.86
N MET A 421 -47.64 -2.45 -5.93
CA MET A 421 -48.75 -2.03 -6.80
C MET A 421 -49.43 -3.24 -7.48
N LYS A 422 -48.65 -4.22 -7.97
CA LYS A 422 -49.18 -5.43 -8.61
C LYS A 422 -50.00 -6.29 -7.65
N GLN A 423 -49.55 -6.47 -6.41
CA GLN A 423 -50.29 -7.25 -5.42
C GLN A 423 -51.52 -6.49 -4.86
N GLN A 424 -51.50 -5.16 -4.77
CA GLN A 424 -52.66 -4.36 -4.35
C GLN A 424 -53.81 -4.35 -5.37
N VAL A 425 -53.55 -4.55 -6.66
CA VAL A 425 -54.59 -4.77 -7.69
C VAL A 425 -55.46 -5.99 -7.37
N LEU A 426 -54.93 -6.96 -6.60
CA LEU A 426 -55.64 -8.18 -6.16
C LEU A 426 -56.46 -7.98 -4.86
N ARG A 427 -56.41 -6.78 -4.24
CA ARG A 427 -57.15 -6.44 -2.99
C ARG A 427 -57.90 -5.10 -3.15
N PRO A 428 -59.14 -5.10 -3.66
CA PRO A 428 -59.86 -3.86 -4.02
C PRO A 428 -60.41 -3.03 -2.85
N GLU A 429 -60.40 -3.53 -1.61
CA GLU A 429 -61.11 -2.90 -0.47
C GLU A 429 -60.27 -1.92 0.38
N ALA A 430 -58.96 -1.75 0.13
CA ALA A 430 -58.11 -0.83 0.88
C ALA A 430 -57.80 0.47 0.09
N PRO A 431 -57.71 1.64 0.75
CA PRO A 431 -57.28 2.88 0.09
C PRO A 431 -55.87 2.70 -0.49
N ARG A 432 -55.69 3.05 -1.77
CA ARG A 432 -54.42 2.89 -2.48
C ARG A 432 -53.44 3.98 -2.03
N PRO A 433 -52.30 3.66 -1.39
CA PRO A 433 -51.25 4.64 -1.19
C PRO A 433 -50.66 5.05 -2.55
N SER A 434 -50.38 6.32 -2.71
CA SER A 434 -49.70 6.86 -3.89
C SER A 434 -48.26 6.34 -3.99
N THR A 435 -47.72 6.34 -5.21
CA THR A 435 -46.30 6.02 -5.48
C THR A 435 -45.35 6.83 -4.60
N GLU A 436 -45.67 8.09 -4.33
CA GLU A 436 -44.86 8.96 -3.46
C GLU A 436 -44.95 8.57 -1.97
N GLU A 437 -46.11 8.15 -1.48
CA GLU A 437 -46.27 7.67 -0.10
C GLU A 437 -45.52 6.35 0.12
N VAL A 438 -45.58 5.43 -0.86
CA VAL A 438 -44.84 4.16 -0.82
C VAL A 438 -43.33 4.40 -0.86
N ALA A 439 -42.85 5.32 -1.70
CA ALA A 439 -41.43 5.69 -1.78
C ALA A 439 -40.91 6.29 -0.46
N LYS A 440 -41.67 7.21 0.16
CA LYS A 440 -41.33 7.78 1.47
C LYS A 440 -41.25 6.75 2.59
N VAL A 441 -42.12 5.73 2.58
CA VAL A 441 -42.08 4.64 3.56
C VAL A 441 -40.84 3.75 3.37
N LEU A 442 -40.41 3.54 2.11
CA LEU A 442 -39.23 2.73 1.76
C LEU A 442 -37.90 3.42 2.10
N GLU A 443 -37.81 4.73 1.89
CA GLU A 443 -36.62 5.53 2.22
C GLU A 443 -36.47 5.75 3.75
N GLY A 444 -37.59 5.73 4.49
CA GLY A 444 -37.64 6.02 5.91
C GLY A 444 -37.52 7.52 6.21
N PRO A 445 -37.79 7.95 7.46
CA PRO A 445 -37.65 9.35 7.83
C PRO A 445 -36.17 9.78 7.73
N PRO A 446 -35.87 10.98 7.19
CA PRO A 446 -34.50 11.47 7.13
C PRO A 446 -33.93 11.59 8.56
N PRO A 447 -32.63 11.29 8.75
CA PRO A 447 -31.99 11.36 10.05
C PRO A 447 -32.10 12.78 10.61
N THR A 448 -32.52 12.89 11.87
CA THR A 448 -32.70 14.17 12.55
C THR A 448 -31.34 14.76 12.90
N ARG A 449 -31.05 15.94 12.37
CA ARG A 449 -29.78 16.65 12.60
C ARG A 449 -29.97 17.81 13.56
N ASP A 450 -29.03 17.94 14.48
CA ASP A 450 -28.89 19.13 15.32
C ASP A 450 -28.26 20.25 14.48
N GLU A 451 -28.98 21.36 14.26
CA GLU A 451 -28.54 22.44 13.36
C GLU A 451 -27.24 23.13 13.83
N ALA A 452 -27.02 23.21 15.15
CA ALA A 452 -25.85 23.88 15.71
C ALA A 452 -24.57 23.06 15.53
N THR A 453 -24.66 21.74 15.77
CA THR A 453 -23.49 20.85 15.80
C THR A 453 -23.34 20.02 14.52
N GLY A 454 -24.40 19.85 13.75
CA GLY A 454 -24.45 18.95 12.59
C GLY A 454 -24.61 17.48 12.96
N LEU A 455 -24.77 17.13 14.25
CA LEU A 455 -24.83 15.74 14.70
C LEU A 455 -26.17 15.06 14.36
N ILE A 456 -26.12 13.80 13.92
CA ILE A 456 -27.29 12.95 13.69
C ILE A 456 -27.70 12.29 15.01
N GLN A 457 -28.92 12.55 15.51
CA GLN A 457 -29.36 12.13 16.85
C GLN A 457 -29.32 10.62 17.08
N GLN A 458 -29.61 9.83 16.04
CA GLN A 458 -29.72 8.37 16.14
C GLN A 458 -28.36 7.66 16.23
N TYR A 459 -27.25 8.35 15.95
CA TYR A 459 -25.93 7.73 15.86
C TYR A 459 -25.16 7.84 17.18
N THR A 460 -25.52 7.01 18.16
CA THR A 460 -24.84 6.93 19.47
C THR A 460 -24.04 5.63 19.64
N PHE A 461 -23.15 5.59 20.65
CA PHE A 461 -22.41 4.37 20.99
C PHE A 461 -23.34 3.25 21.41
N GLU A 462 -24.41 3.58 22.13
CA GLU A 462 -25.42 2.60 22.52
C GLU A 462 -26.00 1.95 21.30
N ALA A 463 -26.33 2.70 20.23
CA ALA A 463 -26.89 2.23 18.97
C ALA A 463 -25.91 1.43 18.10
N PHE A 464 -24.61 1.50 18.37
CA PHE A 464 -23.59 0.82 17.58
C PHE A 464 -23.40 -0.63 18.05
N VAL A 465 -23.52 -1.60 17.14
CA VAL A 465 -23.31 -3.02 17.45
C VAL A 465 -21.83 -3.37 17.31
N VAL A 466 -21.24 -3.83 18.42
CA VAL A 466 -19.81 -4.17 18.49
C VAL A 466 -19.60 -5.65 18.17
N GLY A 467 -18.74 -5.92 17.19
CA GLY A 467 -18.31 -7.24 16.74
C GLY A 467 -16.78 -7.34 16.63
N ALA A 468 -16.24 -8.50 16.22
CA ALA A 468 -14.78 -8.65 16.09
C ALA A 468 -14.17 -7.65 15.09
N SER A 469 -14.88 -7.38 13.99
CA SER A 469 -14.44 -6.54 12.88
C SER A 469 -14.38 -5.04 13.18
N ASN A 470 -15.05 -4.56 14.23
CA ASN A 470 -15.18 -3.13 14.55
C ASN A 470 -14.83 -2.79 16.02
N ARG A 471 -14.45 -3.79 16.82
CA ARG A 471 -14.16 -3.66 18.26
C ARG A 471 -13.07 -2.64 18.55
N PHE A 472 -12.00 -2.66 17.76
CA PHE A 472 -10.86 -1.77 17.94
C PHE A 472 -11.25 -0.31 17.68
N ALA A 473 -11.90 -0.03 16.55
CA ALA A 473 -12.39 1.30 16.20
C ALA A 473 -13.40 1.83 17.22
N HIS A 474 -14.32 0.98 17.68
CA HIS A 474 -15.26 1.35 18.75
C HIS A 474 -14.54 1.70 20.06
N ALA A 475 -13.57 0.89 20.48
CA ALA A 475 -12.80 1.15 21.71
C ALA A 475 -11.98 2.44 21.62
N ALA A 476 -11.35 2.69 20.47
CA ALA A 476 -10.62 3.91 20.18
C ALA A 476 -11.53 5.15 20.23
N ALA A 477 -12.69 5.08 19.56
CA ALA A 477 -13.71 6.12 19.58
C ALA A 477 -14.19 6.43 21.00
N LEU A 478 -14.47 5.39 21.80
CA LEU A 478 -14.89 5.57 23.19
C LEU A 478 -13.77 6.17 24.05
N ALA A 479 -12.51 5.80 23.84
CA ALA A 479 -11.38 6.39 24.55
C ALA A 479 -11.23 7.90 24.26
N VAL A 480 -11.34 8.27 22.98
CA VAL A 480 -11.35 9.67 22.55
C VAL A 480 -12.51 10.45 23.15
N ALA A 481 -13.73 9.90 23.10
CA ALA A 481 -14.90 10.56 23.67
C ALA A 481 -14.79 10.74 25.19
N LYS A 482 -14.15 9.79 25.89
CA LYS A 482 -13.97 9.83 27.34
C LYS A 482 -12.88 10.79 27.80
N ALA A 483 -11.85 11.00 26.99
CA ALA A 483 -10.74 11.90 27.29
C ALA A 483 -10.31 12.63 26.00
N PRO A 484 -11.11 13.61 25.54
CA PRO A 484 -10.82 14.37 24.33
C PRO A 484 -9.43 15.01 24.41
N HIS A 485 -8.73 15.02 23.28
CA HIS A 485 -7.35 15.42 23.06
C HIS A 485 -6.28 14.56 23.78
N LYS A 486 -6.57 14.05 24.98
CA LYS A 486 -5.59 13.36 25.85
C LYS A 486 -5.36 11.88 25.49
N ALA A 487 -6.35 11.21 24.90
CA ALA A 487 -6.23 9.81 24.52
C ALA A 487 -5.47 9.65 23.20
N TYR A 488 -6.10 10.07 22.09
CA TYR A 488 -5.55 10.02 20.74
C TYR A 488 -5.98 11.28 19.98
N ASN A 489 -5.02 11.98 19.38
CA ASN A 489 -5.30 13.14 18.55
C ASN A 489 -4.32 13.19 17.37
N PRO A 490 -4.79 13.21 16.12
CA PRO A 490 -6.18 12.93 15.71
C PRO A 490 -6.55 11.46 15.94
N LEU A 491 -7.84 11.15 15.90
CA LEU A 491 -8.32 9.79 15.64
C LEU A 491 -8.82 9.72 14.20
N LEU A 492 -8.28 8.80 13.40
CA LEU A 492 -8.77 8.51 12.06
C LEU A 492 -9.47 7.16 12.05
N VAL A 493 -10.74 7.15 11.66
CA VAL A 493 -11.53 5.94 11.41
C VAL A 493 -11.54 5.66 9.91
N SER A 494 -10.84 4.61 9.49
CA SER A 494 -10.78 4.16 8.09
C SER A 494 -11.64 2.92 7.88
N SER A 495 -12.36 2.81 6.77
CA SER A 495 -13.09 1.59 6.40
C SER A 495 -13.68 1.70 5.00
N GLY A 496 -14.09 0.61 4.37
CA GLY A 496 -14.95 0.67 3.18
C GLY A 496 -16.29 1.41 3.42
N PRO A 497 -17.00 1.83 2.35
CA PRO A 497 -18.30 2.51 2.47
C PRO A 497 -19.32 1.70 3.26
N GLY A 498 -20.16 2.36 4.05
CA GLY A 498 -21.30 1.71 4.71
C GLY A 498 -20.97 0.78 5.89
N LEU A 499 -19.77 0.87 6.49
CA LEU A 499 -19.37 0.04 7.65
C LEU A 499 -19.47 0.74 9.02
N GLY A 500 -19.94 1.99 9.07
CA GLY A 500 -20.25 2.68 10.33
C GLY A 500 -19.27 3.77 10.78
N LYS A 501 -18.40 4.28 9.90
CA LYS A 501 -17.50 5.41 10.21
C LYS A 501 -18.24 6.65 10.69
N THR A 502 -19.20 7.11 9.89
CA THR A 502 -20.08 8.24 10.23
C THR A 502 -20.79 8.00 11.55
N HIS A 503 -21.31 6.79 11.79
CA HIS A 503 -21.96 6.43 13.05
C HIS A 503 -21.02 6.63 14.24
N LEU A 504 -19.78 6.11 14.18
CA LEU A 504 -18.79 6.28 15.25
C LEU A 504 -18.38 7.74 15.44
N LEU A 505 -18.19 8.51 14.37
CA LEU A 505 -17.89 9.95 14.46
C LEU A 505 -18.98 10.70 15.24
N HIS A 506 -20.24 10.49 14.86
CA HIS A 506 -21.36 11.10 15.56
C HIS A 506 -21.48 10.62 17.02
N SER A 507 -21.18 9.34 17.28
CA SER A 507 -21.21 8.77 18.64
C SER A 507 -20.21 9.45 19.56
N ILE A 508 -19.00 9.72 19.06
CA ILE A 508 -17.99 10.50 19.78
C ILE A 508 -18.55 11.89 20.13
N GLY A 509 -19.15 12.56 19.16
CA GLY A 509 -19.71 13.90 19.36
C GLY A 509 -20.81 13.94 20.43
N HIS A 510 -21.73 12.97 20.40
CA HIS A 510 -22.79 12.87 21.41
C HIS A 510 -22.24 12.60 22.80
N GLU A 511 -21.32 11.64 22.92
CA GLU A 511 -20.72 11.28 24.21
C GLU A 511 -19.92 12.45 24.81
N ILE A 512 -19.17 13.20 23.99
CA ILE A 512 -18.46 14.41 24.43
C ILE A 512 -19.45 15.46 24.92
N ARG A 513 -20.54 15.74 24.19
CA ARG A 513 -21.55 16.72 24.61
C ARG A 513 -22.28 16.29 25.89
N ALA A 514 -22.59 15.01 26.02
CA ALA A 514 -23.26 14.47 27.20
C ALA A 514 -22.38 14.59 28.45
N ARG A 515 -21.07 14.34 28.30
CA ARG A 515 -20.13 14.29 29.41
C ARG A 515 -19.50 15.65 29.76
N PHE A 516 -19.26 16.49 28.77
CA PHE A 516 -18.58 17.78 28.90
C PHE A 516 -19.47 18.91 28.35
N ARG A 517 -20.38 19.41 29.19
CA ARG A 517 -21.38 20.43 28.81
C ARG A 517 -20.80 21.78 28.34
N ASN A 518 -19.53 22.03 28.61
CA ASN A 518 -18.82 23.25 28.25
C ASN A 518 -17.96 23.11 26.98
N LEU A 519 -17.88 21.92 26.37
CA LEU A 519 -17.14 21.71 25.14
C LEU A 519 -18.05 21.85 23.92
N THR A 520 -17.55 22.56 22.92
CA THR A 520 -18.18 22.75 21.62
C THR A 520 -17.76 21.65 20.66
N VAL A 521 -18.74 20.94 20.10
CA VAL A 521 -18.52 19.86 19.13
C VAL A 521 -19.07 20.29 17.78
N LEU A 522 -18.27 20.16 16.74
CA LEU A 522 -18.64 20.51 15.37
C LEU A 522 -18.41 19.33 14.44
N TYR A 523 -19.46 18.89 13.77
CA TYR A 523 -19.40 17.88 12.71
C TYR A 523 -19.52 18.52 11.33
N ARG A 524 -18.66 18.12 10.38
CA ARG A 524 -18.75 18.51 8.96
C ARG A 524 -18.27 17.36 8.06
N SER A 525 -18.90 17.21 6.89
CA SER A 525 -18.26 16.46 5.79
C SER A 525 -17.23 17.34 5.09
N CYS A 526 -16.22 16.75 4.45
CA CYS A 526 -15.25 17.50 3.66
C CYS A 526 -15.89 18.28 2.50
N GLU A 527 -16.99 17.79 1.93
CA GLU A 527 -17.76 18.53 0.91
C GLU A 527 -18.45 19.77 1.51
N SER A 528 -19.05 19.66 2.70
CA SER A 528 -19.64 20.81 3.39
C SER A 528 -18.57 21.83 3.78
N PHE A 529 -17.41 21.36 4.22
CA PHE A 529 -16.26 22.22 4.51
C PHE A 529 -15.81 22.99 3.27
N GLU A 530 -15.68 22.32 2.12
CA GLU A 530 -15.33 22.96 0.85
C GLU A 530 -16.35 24.01 0.43
N ASN A 531 -17.65 23.68 0.49
CA ASN A 531 -18.71 24.59 0.10
C ASN A 531 -18.76 25.82 1.01
N GLU A 532 -18.67 25.63 2.34
CA GLU A 532 -18.60 26.73 3.31
C GLU A 532 -17.33 27.58 3.09
N PHE A 533 -16.19 26.98 2.78
CA PHE A 533 -14.95 27.69 2.48
C PHE A 533 -15.06 28.55 1.22
N LYS A 534 -15.59 27.98 0.13
CA LYS A 534 -15.81 28.70 -1.14
C LYS A 534 -16.77 29.87 -0.94
N GLU A 535 -17.91 29.63 -0.28
CA GLU A 535 -18.89 30.67 0.02
C GLU A 535 -18.30 31.79 0.89
N ALA A 536 -17.52 31.43 1.92
CA ALA A 536 -16.87 32.41 2.78
C ALA A 536 -15.82 33.23 2.05
N ARG A 537 -15.10 32.63 1.09
CA ARG A 537 -14.16 33.33 0.22
C ARG A 537 -14.88 34.30 -0.70
N ASP A 538 -15.97 33.87 -1.33
CA ASP A 538 -16.73 34.68 -2.28
C ASP A 538 -17.48 35.85 -1.60
N LYS A 539 -17.92 35.65 -0.35
CA LYS A 539 -18.61 36.67 0.47
C LYS A 539 -17.68 37.47 1.40
N GLU A 540 -16.36 37.30 1.28
CA GLU A 540 -15.35 37.94 2.14
C GLU A 540 -15.55 37.70 3.66
N THR A 541 -16.12 36.57 4.04
CA THR A 541 -16.41 36.17 5.43
C THR A 541 -15.48 35.07 5.97
N LEU A 542 -14.31 34.88 5.35
CA LEU A 542 -13.29 33.92 5.78
C LEU A 542 -12.91 33.98 7.27
N PRO A 543 -12.80 35.16 7.93
CA PRO A 543 -12.52 35.22 9.36
C PRO A 543 -13.58 34.50 10.21
N ALA A 544 -14.87 34.69 9.90
CA ALA A 544 -15.97 34.07 10.63
C ALA A 544 -16.01 32.54 10.40
N PHE A 545 -15.72 32.09 9.17
CA PHE A 545 -15.56 30.67 8.86
C PHE A 545 -14.45 30.03 9.71
N ARG A 546 -13.27 30.68 9.78
CA ARG A 546 -12.13 30.20 10.58
C ARG A 546 -12.43 30.20 12.07
N GLU A 547 -13.05 31.25 12.59
CA GLU A 547 -13.43 31.34 14.01
C GLU A 547 -14.38 30.21 14.41
N LYS A 548 -15.39 29.94 13.58
CA LYS A 548 -16.33 28.84 13.81
C LYS A 548 -15.66 27.47 13.87
N LEU A 549 -14.74 27.18 12.94
CA LEU A 549 -14.05 25.88 12.87
C LEU A 549 -12.95 25.73 13.91
N ARG A 550 -12.10 26.74 14.06
CA ARG A 550 -10.93 26.73 14.96
C ARG A 550 -11.31 27.02 16.42
N GLY A 551 -12.49 27.58 16.65
CA GLY A 551 -13.07 27.75 17.97
C GLY A 551 -13.69 26.47 18.56
N ALA A 552 -13.87 25.42 17.76
CA ALA A 552 -14.44 24.15 18.24
C ALA A 552 -13.46 23.42 19.17
N ASP A 553 -13.99 22.86 20.27
CA ASP A 553 -13.21 22.01 21.18
C ASP A 553 -13.02 20.60 20.62
N CYS A 554 -13.92 20.16 19.73
CA CYS A 554 -13.85 18.91 18.99
C CYS A 554 -14.36 19.10 17.56
N LEU A 555 -13.50 18.87 16.58
CA LEU A 555 -13.84 18.86 15.16
C LEU A 555 -13.94 17.42 14.65
N LEU A 556 -15.11 17.06 14.13
CA LEU A 556 -15.39 15.78 13.49
C LEU A 556 -15.50 16.00 11.97
N LEU A 557 -14.56 15.48 11.20
CA LEU A 557 -14.53 15.59 9.74
C LEU A 557 -14.79 14.23 9.08
N ASP A 558 -15.88 14.15 8.32
CA ASP A 558 -16.24 12.96 7.57
C ASP A 558 -15.80 13.04 6.10
N ASP A 559 -15.61 11.87 5.50
CA ASP A 559 -15.30 11.67 4.10
C ASP A 559 -14.07 12.43 3.57
N ILE A 560 -12.93 12.34 4.27
CA ILE A 560 -11.68 13.03 3.89
C ILE A 560 -11.16 12.65 2.49
N GLN A 561 -11.62 11.53 1.91
CA GLN A 561 -11.31 11.13 0.54
C GLN A 561 -11.73 12.17 -0.51
N PHE A 562 -12.69 13.06 -0.19
CA PHE A 562 -13.14 14.13 -1.08
C PHE A 562 -12.18 15.32 -1.15
N LEU A 563 -11.10 15.33 -0.36
CA LEU A 563 -10.03 16.32 -0.48
C LEU A 563 -9.15 16.10 -1.72
N SER A 564 -9.17 14.89 -2.27
CA SER A 564 -8.40 14.49 -3.47
C SER A 564 -8.57 15.51 -4.60
N GLY A 565 -7.44 16.04 -5.11
CA GLY A 565 -7.42 16.98 -6.22
C GLY A 565 -7.89 18.41 -5.90
N LYS A 566 -8.02 18.77 -4.62
CA LYS A 566 -8.51 20.10 -4.17
C LYS A 566 -7.45 20.87 -3.34
N PRO A 567 -6.39 21.42 -3.97
CA PRO A 567 -5.26 22.01 -3.25
C PRO A 567 -5.65 23.18 -2.34
N ASP A 568 -6.51 24.09 -2.79
CA ASP A 568 -6.96 25.23 -1.97
C ASP A 568 -7.67 24.79 -0.68
N VAL A 569 -8.50 23.75 -0.77
CA VAL A 569 -9.26 23.19 0.36
C VAL A 569 -8.33 22.43 1.31
N GLN A 570 -7.37 21.68 0.75
CA GLN A 570 -6.35 20.98 1.51
C GLN A 570 -5.46 21.96 2.31
N GLU A 571 -5.07 23.09 1.73
CA GLU A 571 -4.27 24.10 2.42
C GLU A 571 -5.04 24.72 3.60
N GLU A 572 -6.30 25.14 3.40
CA GLU A 572 -7.11 25.69 4.49
C GLU A 572 -7.37 24.66 5.59
N LEU A 573 -7.60 23.39 5.22
CA LEU A 573 -7.75 22.32 6.19
C LEU A 573 -6.44 22.05 6.94
N PHE A 574 -5.29 22.10 6.27
CA PHE A 574 -3.99 21.93 6.89
C PHE A 574 -3.77 22.99 7.98
N HIS A 575 -4.07 24.25 7.71
CA HIS A 575 -3.99 25.31 8.71
C HIS A 575 -5.00 25.12 9.85
N THR A 576 -6.25 24.79 9.53
CA THR A 576 -7.29 24.54 10.54
C THR A 576 -6.91 23.37 11.45
N PHE A 577 -6.34 22.30 10.89
CA PHE A 577 -5.85 21.15 11.64
C PHE A 577 -4.73 21.56 12.61
N ASN A 578 -3.74 22.32 12.14
CA ASN A 578 -2.63 22.80 12.96
C ASN A 578 -3.14 23.59 14.17
N ASP A 579 -3.97 24.60 13.93
CA ASP A 579 -4.45 25.50 14.98
C ASP A 579 -5.22 24.73 16.05
N LEU A 580 -6.07 23.78 15.65
CA LEU A 580 -6.82 22.91 16.57
C LEU A 580 -5.89 21.97 17.33
N TYR A 581 -4.91 21.36 16.65
CA TYR A 581 -3.97 20.43 17.25
C TYR A 581 -3.10 21.11 18.31
N ASP A 582 -2.53 22.27 17.98
CA ASP A 582 -1.64 23.05 18.85
C ASP A 582 -2.41 23.67 20.02
N SER A 583 -3.71 23.95 19.84
CA SER A 583 -4.59 24.46 20.89
C SER A 583 -5.22 23.36 21.75
N GLU A 584 -4.68 22.14 21.70
CA GLU A 584 -5.15 20.98 22.45
C GLU A 584 -6.63 20.63 22.22
N ARG A 585 -7.15 20.85 21.01
CA ARG A 585 -8.51 20.50 20.60
C ARG A 585 -8.56 19.11 19.98
N GLN A 586 -9.68 18.41 20.13
CA GLN A 586 -9.86 17.07 19.56
C GLN A 586 -10.15 17.16 18.07
N ILE A 587 -9.47 16.32 17.29
CA ILE A 587 -9.73 16.13 15.86
C ILE A 587 -10.09 14.65 15.65
N VAL A 588 -11.22 14.39 15.00
CA VAL A 588 -11.60 13.05 14.57
C VAL A 588 -11.93 13.07 13.09
N LEU A 589 -11.37 12.13 12.35
CA LEU A 589 -11.46 12.03 10.90
C LEU A 589 -12.09 10.71 10.53
N ALA A 590 -12.86 10.68 9.45
CA ALA A 590 -13.31 9.44 8.81
C ALA A 590 -12.94 9.41 7.33
N SER A 591 -12.53 8.22 6.87
CA SER A 591 -12.19 8.00 5.47
C SER A 591 -12.63 6.65 4.94
N ASP A 592 -13.01 6.62 3.66
CA ASP A 592 -13.25 5.37 2.94
C ASP A 592 -11.98 4.53 2.68
N ARG A 593 -10.80 5.09 2.93
CA ARG A 593 -9.51 4.47 2.65
C ARG A 593 -8.40 5.05 3.53
N ALA A 594 -7.29 4.34 3.66
CA ALA A 594 -6.13 4.87 4.37
C ALA A 594 -5.63 6.19 3.74
N PRO A 595 -5.05 7.12 4.52
CA PRO A 595 -4.58 8.42 4.02
C PRO A 595 -3.67 8.30 2.79
N LYS A 596 -2.71 7.36 2.83
CA LYS A 596 -1.79 7.07 1.70
C LYS A 596 -2.46 6.54 0.43
N ALA A 597 -3.68 6.02 0.55
CA ALA A 597 -4.47 5.53 -0.59
C ALA A 597 -5.42 6.61 -1.16
N ILE A 598 -5.46 7.81 -0.58
CA ILE A 598 -6.19 8.95 -1.12
C ILE A 598 -5.33 9.60 -2.21
N PRO A 599 -5.75 9.56 -3.49
CA PRO A 599 -4.99 10.18 -4.57
C PRO A 599 -4.88 11.69 -4.36
N ASP A 600 -3.78 12.28 -4.78
CA ASP A 600 -3.59 13.74 -4.81
C ASP A 600 -3.87 14.42 -3.44
N LEU A 601 -3.61 13.70 -2.34
CA LEU A 601 -3.65 14.24 -0.98
C LEU A 601 -2.25 14.70 -0.58
N ASP A 602 -2.13 15.93 -0.09
CA ASP A 602 -0.88 16.53 0.35
C ASP A 602 -0.20 15.66 1.41
N GLU A 603 1.08 15.34 1.20
CA GLU A 603 1.87 14.51 2.11
C GLU A 603 1.91 15.07 3.55
N ARG A 604 1.81 16.40 3.70
CA ARG A 604 1.71 17.05 5.00
C ARG A 604 0.43 16.63 5.72
N LEU A 605 -0.71 16.62 5.01
CA LEU A 605 -1.98 16.14 5.57
C LEU A 605 -1.94 14.65 5.87
N VAL A 606 -1.36 13.83 5.00
CA VAL A 606 -1.15 12.39 5.25
C VAL A 606 -0.38 12.18 6.55
N SER A 607 0.75 12.86 6.71
CA SER A 607 1.57 12.81 7.93
C SER A 607 0.78 13.24 9.18
N ARG A 608 -0.05 14.28 9.08
CA ARG A 608 -0.92 14.72 10.18
C ARG A 608 -1.98 13.70 10.53
N PHE A 609 -2.66 13.13 9.54
CA PHE A 609 -3.72 12.15 9.76
C PHE A 609 -3.17 10.87 10.38
N GLU A 610 -1.95 10.47 10.01
CA GLU A 610 -1.25 9.30 10.58
C GLU A 610 -0.50 9.58 11.89
N SER A 611 -0.35 10.85 12.30
CA SER A 611 0.37 11.22 13.53
C SER A 611 -0.33 10.80 14.82
N GLY A 612 -1.62 10.48 14.75
CA GLY A 612 -2.45 10.03 15.86
C GLY A 612 -2.75 8.54 15.81
N LEU A 613 -4.00 8.16 16.07
CA LEU A 613 -4.44 6.76 15.99
C LEU A 613 -5.23 6.53 14.71
N VAL A 614 -4.82 5.54 13.91
CA VAL A 614 -5.60 5.03 12.78
C VAL A 614 -6.30 3.75 13.21
N ALA A 615 -7.63 3.76 13.18
CA ALA A 615 -8.46 2.62 13.53
C ALA A 615 -9.30 2.19 12.32
N ASP A 616 -9.21 0.92 11.98
CA ASP A 616 -9.86 0.37 10.80
C ASP A 616 -11.14 -0.40 11.17
N ILE A 617 -12.14 -0.36 10.30
CA ILE A 617 -13.38 -1.17 10.43
C ILE A 617 -13.47 -2.13 9.26
N GLN A 618 -13.60 -3.41 9.58
CA GLN A 618 -13.76 -4.47 8.60
C GLN A 618 -15.25 -4.86 8.43
N PRO A 619 -15.63 -5.49 7.30
CA PRO A 619 -16.98 -6.03 7.12
C PRO A 619 -17.40 -6.92 8.30
N PRO A 620 -18.64 -6.79 8.79
CA PRO A 620 -19.12 -7.57 9.94
C PRO A 620 -19.23 -9.06 9.60
N ASP A 621 -18.79 -9.89 10.54
CA ASP A 621 -19.07 -11.33 10.52
C ASP A 621 -20.59 -11.60 10.61
N ARG A 622 -20.98 -12.83 10.26
CA ARG A 622 -22.39 -13.25 10.25
C ARG A 622 -23.09 -12.98 11.59
N GLU A 623 -22.43 -13.28 12.70
CA GLU A 623 -22.98 -13.07 14.05
C GLU A 623 -23.28 -11.59 14.31
N THR A 624 -22.36 -10.70 13.91
CA THR A 624 -22.50 -9.25 14.02
C THR A 624 -23.63 -8.75 13.11
N ARG A 625 -23.77 -9.28 11.88
CA ARG A 625 -24.89 -8.93 10.98
C ARG A 625 -26.25 -9.29 11.57
N ILE A 626 -26.37 -10.50 12.13
CA ILE A 626 -27.58 -10.94 12.84
C ILE A 626 -27.88 -10.03 14.03
N ALA A 627 -26.86 -9.65 14.81
CA ALA A 627 -27.03 -8.75 15.95
C ALA A 627 -27.49 -7.34 15.52
N ILE A 628 -26.95 -6.81 14.41
CA ILE A 628 -27.39 -5.54 13.80
C ILE A 628 -28.87 -5.59 13.41
N LEU A 629 -29.25 -6.61 12.64
CA LEU A 629 -30.64 -6.78 12.19
C LEU A 629 -31.62 -7.00 13.36
N GLY A 630 -31.26 -7.86 14.31
CA GLY A 630 -32.07 -8.15 15.49
C GLY A 630 -32.22 -6.95 16.42
N ARG A 631 -31.20 -6.07 16.48
CA ARG A 631 -31.34 -4.78 17.15
C ARG A 631 -32.32 -3.86 16.43
N ARG A 632 -32.18 -3.72 15.11
CA ARG A 632 -33.03 -2.85 14.29
C ARG A 632 -34.50 -3.27 14.35
N ALA A 633 -34.78 -4.58 14.37
CA ALA A 633 -36.11 -5.11 14.61
C ALA A 633 -36.69 -4.69 15.97
N ARG A 634 -35.89 -4.75 17.04
CA ARG A 634 -36.30 -4.29 18.38
C ARG A 634 -36.54 -2.78 18.44
N GLU A 635 -35.67 -1.98 17.85
CA GLU A 635 -35.81 -0.52 17.81
C GLU A 635 -37.06 -0.08 17.03
N ALA A 636 -37.42 -0.83 15.98
CA ALA A 636 -38.65 -0.63 15.23
C ALA A 636 -39.91 -1.20 15.92
N ASN A 637 -39.77 -1.84 17.08
CA ASN A 637 -40.84 -2.60 17.77
C ASN A 637 -41.52 -3.65 16.87
N LEU A 638 -40.73 -4.32 16.01
CA LEU A 638 -41.21 -5.34 15.08
C LEU A 638 -40.89 -6.74 15.60
N SER A 639 -41.90 -7.61 15.56
CA SER A 639 -41.71 -9.04 15.79
C SER A 639 -41.25 -9.70 14.49
N VAL A 640 -39.94 -9.89 14.34
CA VAL A 640 -39.32 -10.59 13.20
C VAL A 640 -38.72 -11.90 13.71
N SER A 641 -39.03 -13.01 13.04
CA SER A 641 -38.50 -14.33 13.40
C SER A 641 -37.01 -14.46 13.05
N ALA A 642 -36.30 -15.32 13.80
CA ALA A 642 -34.86 -15.48 13.67
C ALA A 642 -34.45 -15.97 12.27
N ASP A 643 -35.26 -16.83 11.65
CA ASP A 643 -35.04 -17.36 10.30
C ASP A 643 -35.05 -16.27 9.22
N VAL A 644 -35.86 -15.21 9.39
CA VAL A 644 -35.87 -14.05 8.48
C VAL A 644 -34.62 -13.21 8.67
N ILE A 645 -34.23 -12.96 9.92
CA ILE A 645 -33.01 -12.20 10.25
C ILE A 645 -31.77 -12.91 9.69
N GLU A 646 -31.67 -14.22 9.92
CA GLU A 646 -30.59 -15.05 9.39
C GLU A 646 -30.57 -15.05 7.86
N TYR A 647 -31.75 -15.19 7.23
CA TYR A 647 -31.84 -15.14 5.77
C TYR A 647 -31.32 -13.82 5.20
N ILE A 648 -31.68 -12.68 5.77
CA ILE A 648 -31.21 -11.37 5.32
C ILE A 648 -29.70 -11.21 5.59
N ALA A 649 -29.20 -11.69 6.73
CA ALA A 649 -27.79 -11.66 7.09
C ALA A 649 -26.91 -12.53 6.19
N ASP A 650 -27.43 -13.64 5.68
CA ASP A 650 -26.74 -14.54 4.75
C ASP A 650 -26.80 -14.02 3.31
N LEU A 651 -27.80 -13.22 2.97
CA LEU A 651 -28.01 -12.66 1.65
C LEU A 651 -27.13 -11.44 1.35
N VAL A 652 -26.77 -10.66 2.39
CA VAL A 652 -26.04 -9.39 2.26
C VAL A 652 -24.81 -9.41 3.18
N GLU A 653 -23.62 -9.55 2.58
CA GLU A 653 -22.37 -9.75 3.32
C GLU A 653 -21.46 -8.51 3.35
N ASP A 654 -21.54 -7.65 2.34
CA ASP A 654 -20.47 -6.68 2.05
C ASP A 654 -20.52 -5.40 2.90
N ASN A 655 -21.71 -4.83 3.15
CA ASN A 655 -21.81 -3.60 3.94
C ASN A 655 -23.12 -3.46 4.74
N VAL A 656 -23.03 -2.77 5.89
CA VAL A 656 -24.13 -2.59 6.85
C VAL A 656 -25.25 -1.72 6.28
N ARG A 657 -24.93 -0.82 5.34
CA ARG A 657 -25.92 0.04 4.68
C ARG A 657 -26.88 -0.79 3.82
N GLU A 658 -26.36 -1.70 3.01
CA GLU A 658 -27.17 -2.61 2.20
C GLU A 658 -27.96 -3.60 3.06
N LEU A 659 -27.34 -4.11 4.13
CA LEU A 659 -27.99 -4.99 5.10
C LEU A 659 -29.24 -4.32 5.70
N ASN A 660 -29.09 -3.06 6.14
CA ASN A 660 -30.19 -2.23 6.65
C ASN A 660 -31.23 -1.92 5.56
N GLY A 661 -30.78 -1.67 4.32
CA GLY A 661 -31.66 -1.44 3.18
C GLY A 661 -32.53 -2.66 2.84
N ALA A 662 -31.95 -3.86 2.88
CA ALA A 662 -32.68 -5.11 2.68
C ALA A 662 -33.74 -5.32 3.76
N PHE A 663 -33.38 -5.13 5.03
CA PHE A 663 -34.32 -5.18 6.14
C PHE A 663 -35.46 -4.18 5.99
N ASN A 664 -35.14 -2.91 5.72
CA ASN A 664 -36.14 -1.86 5.53
C ASN A 664 -37.12 -2.18 4.41
N ARG A 665 -36.66 -2.73 3.28
CA ARG A 665 -37.53 -3.11 2.15
C ARG A 665 -38.52 -4.21 2.54
N VAL A 666 -38.08 -5.23 3.27
CA VAL A 666 -38.97 -6.31 3.75
C VAL A 666 -40.02 -5.76 4.71
N VAL A 667 -39.60 -4.92 5.66
CA VAL A 667 -40.51 -4.28 6.62
C VAL A 667 -41.53 -3.38 5.93
N ALA A 668 -41.07 -2.51 5.02
CA ALA A 668 -41.93 -1.61 4.28
C ALA A 668 -42.96 -2.37 3.45
N PHE A 669 -42.54 -3.43 2.74
CA PHE A 669 -43.46 -4.27 1.97
C PHE A 669 -44.51 -4.95 2.87
N SER A 670 -44.08 -5.53 4.00
CA SER A 670 -44.99 -6.14 4.98
C SER A 670 -46.04 -5.14 5.49
N ASN A 671 -45.61 -3.92 5.86
CA ASN A 671 -46.50 -2.87 6.34
C ASN A 671 -47.51 -2.42 5.27
N LEU A 672 -47.05 -2.23 4.03
CA LEU A 672 -47.89 -1.77 2.91
C LEU A 672 -48.89 -2.84 2.44
N MET A 673 -48.54 -4.12 2.57
CA MET A 673 -49.39 -5.24 2.16
C MET A 673 -50.22 -5.81 3.31
N GLY A 674 -49.97 -5.38 4.56
CA GLY A 674 -50.59 -5.95 5.75
C GLY A 674 -50.33 -7.45 5.90
N GLN A 675 -49.15 -7.91 5.48
CA GLN A 675 -48.73 -9.32 5.54
C GLN A 675 -47.72 -9.51 6.67
N PRO A 676 -47.71 -10.67 7.36
CA PRO A 676 -46.69 -10.95 8.36
C PRO A 676 -45.30 -11.05 7.71
N ILE A 677 -44.26 -10.62 8.44
CA ILE A 677 -42.88 -10.76 8.00
C ILE A 677 -42.49 -12.25 8.10
N THR A 678 -42.43 -12.94 6.96
CA THR A 678 -41.97 -14.34 6.86
C THR A 678 -40.77 -14.48 5.93
N ARG A 679 -40.10 -15.64 5.96
CA ARG A 679 -38.95 -15.92 5.09
C ARG A 679 -39.33 -15.94 3.62
N GLU A 680 -40.54 -16.40 3.29
CA GLU A 680 -41.08 -16.41 1.94
C GLU A 680 -41.30 -14.98 1.43
N LEU A 681 -41.84 -14.11 2.27
CA LEU A 681 -42.00 -12.69 1.96
C LEU A 681 -40.63 -12.03 1.73
N ALA A 682 -39.68 -12.27 2.64
CA ALA A 682 -38.33 -11.74 2.50
C ALA A 682 -37.68 -12.23 1.19
N ARG A 683 -37.84 -13.51 0.84
CA ARG A 683 -37.37 -14.05 -0.44
C ARG A 683 -38.06 -13.41 -1.64
N GLU A 684 -39.37 -13.17 -1.58
CA GLU A 684 -40.11 -12.52 -2.67
C GLU A 684 -39.65 -11.08 -2.88
N VAL A 685 -39.51 -10.31 -1.79
CA VAL A 685 -39.11 -8.89 -1.82
C VAL A 685 -37.63 -8.71 -2.17
N LEU A 686 -36.78 -9.64 -1.71
CA LEU A 686 -35.33 -9.59 -1.91
C LEU A 686 -34.85 -10.45 -3.09
N ARG A 687 -35.77 -10.92 -3.94
CA ARG A 687 -35.42 -11.58 -5.21
C ARG A 687 -34.58 -10.61 -6.07
N GLY A 688 -33.35 -11.02 -6.38
CA GLY A 688 -32.37 -10.21 -7.09
C GLY A 688 -31.64 -9.16 -6.24
N ILE A 689 -31.71 -9.25 -4.90
CA ILE A 689 -30.94 -8.41 -3.96
C ILE A 689 -29.75 -9.16 -3.35
N GLY A 690 -29.83 -10.50 -3.25
CA GLY A 690 -28.64 -11.31 -3.03
C GLY A 690 -28.20 -12.00 -4.29
N THR A 691 -27.00 -12.55 -4.21
CA THR A 691 -26.33 -13.41 -5.17
C THR A 691 -27.17 -14.65 -5.53
N GLU A 692 -28.27 -14.46 -6.25
CA GLU A 692 -28.47 -15.24 -7.45
C GLU A 692 -27.65 -14.54 -8.53
N PRO A 693 -26.88 -15.29 -9.34
CA PRO A 693 -26.03 -14.72 -10.38
C PRO A 693 -26.88 -13.74 -11.18
N HIS A 694 -26.52 -12.46 -11.10
CA HIS A 694 -27.10 -11.46 -11.97
C HIS A 694 -26.71 -11.85 -13.41
N HIS A 695 -27.60 -12.59 -14.06
CA HIS A 695 -27.83 -12.46 -15.49
C HIS A 695 -28.29 -11.01 -15.72
N VAL A 696 -27.33 -10.08 -15.68
CA VAL A 696 -27.39 -8.91 -16.54
C VAL A 696 -27.55 -9.47 -17.94
N LYS A 697 -28.57 -8.99 -18.66
CA LYS A 697 -28.84 -9.37 -20.03
C LYS A 697 -27.52 -9.40 -20.79
N THR A 698 -27.17 -10.62 -21.18
CA THR A 698 -26.01 -11.03 -21.95
C THR A 698 -25.73 -10.05 -23.09
N GLY A 699 -24.63 -9.31 -22.98
CA GLY A 699 -23.66 -9.37 -24.08
C GLY A 699 -23.17 -10.81 -24.10
N HIS A 700 -23.31 -11.49 -25.23
CA HIS A 700 -23.06 -12.92 -25.39
C HIS A 700 -21.77 -13.37 -24.70
N ALA A 701 -21.88 -14.10 -23.58
CA ALA A 701 -20.81 -14.99 -23.13
C ALA A 701 -20.83 -16.19 -24.09
N GLU A 702 -19.70 -16.49 -24.73
CA GLU A 702 -19.59 -17.68 -25.56
C GLU A 702 -19.66 -18.94 -24.65
N PRO A 703 -20.39 -20.00 -25.06
CA PRO A 703 -20.37 -21.28 -24.34
C PRO A 703 -18.95 -21.86 -24.30
N TRP A 704 -18.68 -22.72 -23.30
CA TRP A 704 -17.39 -23.39 -23.08
C TRP A 704 -16.72 -23.78 -24.42
N PRO A 705 -15.58 -23.18 -24.79
CA PRO A 705 -15.09 -23.24 -26.16
C PRO A 705 -14.73 -24.68 -26.53
N ALA A 706 -15.34 -25.19 -27.60
CA ALA A 706 -15.04 -26.53 -28.14
C ALA A 706 -13.57 -26.62 -28.64
N SER A 707 -12.96 -25.47 -28.99
CA SER A 707 -11.55 -25.34 -29.33
C SER A 707 -11.05 -23.92 -29.00
N LEU A 708 -9.79 -23.79 -28.57
CA LEU A 708 -9.16 -22.49 -28.32
C LEU A 708 -8.42 -22.00 -29.55
N THR A 709 -8.56 -20.70 -29.84
CA THR A 709 -8.03 -20.08 -31.06
C THR A 709 -6.62 -19.52 -30.80
N PRO A 710 -5.61 -19.87 -31.62
CA PRO A 710 -4.30 -19.22 -31.58
C PRO A 710 -4.39 -17.70 -31.73
N GLY A 711 -3.63 -16.96 -30.93
CA GLY A 711 -3.63 -15.49 -30.88
C GLY A 711 -4.67 -14.90 -29.93
N ARG A 712 -5.44 -15.73 -29.23
CA ARG A 712 -6.46 -15.29 -28.25
C ARG A 712 -6.02 -15.53 -26.81
N SER A 713 -6.60 -14.70 -25.94
CA SER A 713 -6.35 -14.66 -24.50
C SER A 713 -7.66 -14.90 -23.76
N TYR A 714 -7.68 -15.86 -22.85
CA TYR A 714 -8.88 -16.34 -22.15
C TYR A 714 -8.76 -16.11 -20.64
N LEU A 715 -9.78 -15.50 -20.04
CA LEU A 715 -9.92 -15.33 -18.60
C LEU A 715 -10.88 -16.39 -18.07
N VAL A 716 -10.37 -17.37 -17.33
CA VAL A 716 -11.17 -18.41 -16.69
C VAL A 716 -11.55 -17.94 -15.29
N GLU A 717 -12.84 -17.70 -15.10
CA GLU A 717 -13.40 -17.29 -13.81
C GLU A 717 -13.70 -18.53 -12.95
N GLU A 718 -12.85 -18.79 -11.95
CA GLU A 718 -12.97 -19.97 -11.07
C GLU A 718 -12.25 -19.76 -9.73
N ASP A 719 -12.80 -20.28 -8.64
CA ASP A 719 -12.17 -20.14 -7.30
C ASP A 719 -10.93 -21.03 -7.11
N ARG A 720 -10.80 -22.09 -7.91
CA ARG A 720 -9.64 -22.98 -7.96
C ARG A 720 -9.33 -23.27 -9.42
N PRO A 721 -8.05 -23.32 -9.84
CA PRO A 721 -7.64 -23.38 -11.24
C PRO A 721 -7.88 -24.72 -11.96
N SER A 722 -8.86 -25.51 -11.53
CA SER A 722 -9.12 -26.85 -12.06
C SER A 722 -9.55 -26.80 -13.53
N ALA A 723 -10.47 -25.91 -13.86
CA ALA A 723 -11.03 -25.78 -15.20
C ALA A 723 -10.01 -25.18 -16.17
N ALA A 724 -9.18 -24.22 -15.73
CA ALA A 724 -8.06 -23.73 -16.53
C ALA A 724 -6.99 -24.81 -16.79
N PHE A 725 -6.70 -25.69 -15.83
CA PHE A 725 -5.79 -26.82 -16.05
C PHE A 725 -6.34 -27.84 -17.06
N GLU A 726 -7.62 -28.20 -16.95
CA GLU A 726 -8.27 -29.08 -17.93
C GLU A 726 -8.26 -28.48 -19.33
N LEU A 727 -8.59 -27.19 -19.42
CA LEU A 727 -8.59 -26.45 -20.67
C LEU A 727 -7.19 -26.42 -21.29
N PHE A 728 -6.16 -26.18 -20.48
CA PHE A 728 -4.76 -26.19 -20.90
C PHE A 728 -4.29 -27.59 -21.34
N ALA A 729 -4.65 -28.65 -20.61
CA ALA A 729 -4.29 -30.03 -20.93
C ALA A 729 -4.85 -30.47 -22.30
N ARG A 730 -6.08 -30.06 -22.63
CA ARG A 730 -6.68 -30.31 -23.97
C ARG A 730 -5.87 -29.70 -25.11
N ILE A 731 -5.23 -28.54 -24.90
CA ILE A 731 -4.37 -27.90 -25.91
C ILE A 731 -3.08 -28.69 -26.11
N LEU A 732 -2.46 -29.17 -25.03
CA LEU A 732 -1.20 -29.93 -25.12
C LEU A 732 -1.41 -31.29 -25.81
N GLY A 733 -2.59 -31.90 -25.63
CA GLY A 733 -3.00 -33.11 -26.35
C GLY A 733 -3.04 -32.97 -27.88
N ALA A 734 -3.02 -31.74 -28.41
CA ALA A 734 -2.97 -31.44 -29.84
C ALA A 734 -1.53 -31.26 -30.41
N GLY A 735 -0.49 -31.64 -29.64
CA GLY A 735 0.92 -31.58 -30.08
C GLY A 735 1.59 -30.21 -29.95
N ARG A 736 1.08 -29.35 -29.07
CA ARG A 736 1.63 -28.00 -28.79
C ARG A 736 2.45 -27.99 -27.50
N ASP A 737 3.50 -27.17 -27.47
CA ASP A 737 4.30 -26.92 -26.26
C ASP A 737 3.54 -26.01 -25.27
N GLY A 738 3.76 -26.22 -23.97
CA GLY A 738 3.08 -25.50 -22.90
C GLY A 738 3.99 -24.93 -21.81
N LEU A 739 3.65 -23.74 -21.31
CA LEU A 739 4.23 -23.13 -20.10
C LEU A 739 3.12 -22.92 -19.06
N VAL A 740 3.35 -23.40 -17.83
CA VAL A 740 2.43 -23.19 -16.71
C VAL A 740 3.13 -22.42 -15.61
N ILE A 741 2.51 -21.36 -15.13
CA ILE A 741 2.91 -20.62 -13.93
C ILE A 741 1.71 -20.64 -12.99
N THR A 742 1.84 -21.25 -11.82
CA THR A 742 0.69 -21.55 -10.95
C THR A 742 1.02 -21.48 -9.47
N ARG A 743 0.04 -21.16 -8.63
CA ARG A 743 0.15 -21.28 -7.15
C ARG A 743 -0.03 -22.71 -6.66
N THR A 744 -0.59 -23.57 -7.48
CA THR A 744 -0.78 -24.99 -7.18
C THR A 744 0.56 -25.72 -7.23
N ASN A 745 0.77 -26.67 -6.31
CA ASN A 745 2.02 -27.43 -6.26
C ASN A 745 2.22 -28.22 -7.58
N PRO A 746 3.37 -28.07 -8.29
CA PRO A 746 3.57 -28.72 -9.58
C PRO A 746 3.55 -30.25 -9.56
N LYS A 747 3.77 -30.92 -8.43
CA LYS A 747 3.54 -32.38 -8.33
C LYS A 747 2.07 -32.71 -8.51
N ARG A 748 1.22 -31.99 -7.77
CA ARG A 748 -0.23 -32.16 -7.83
C ARG A 748 -0.77 -31.86 -9.22
N VAL A 749 -0.29 -30.79 -9.86
CA VAL A 749 -0.69 -30.45 -11.24
C VAL A 749 -0.35 -31.58 -12.22
N ARG A 750 0.84 -32.19 -12.08
CA ARG A 750 1.25 -33.32 -12.93
C ARG A 750 0.43 -34.59 -12.68
N GLU A 751 0.20 -34.92 -11.42
CA GLU A 751 -0.54 -36.12 -11.01
C GLU A 751 -2.03 -36.04 -11.37
N GLU A 752 -2.66 -34.88 -11.17
CA GLU A 752 -4.11 -34.68 -11.30
C GLU A 752 -4.55 -34.44 -12.76
N PHE A 753 -3.71 -33.78 -13.57
CA PHE A 753 -4.07 -33.37 -14.94
C PHE A 753 -3.22 -34.00 -16.04
N ALA A 754 -2.33 -34.95 -15.71
CA ALA A 754 -1.42 -35.63 -16.64
C ALA A 754 -0.61 -34.67 -17.55
N LEU A 755 -0.29 -33.47 -17.03
CA LEU A 755 0.42 -32.44 -17.75
C LEU A 755 1.92 -32.76 -17.80
N GLU A 756 2.39 -33.34 -18.89
CA GLU A 756 3.83 -33.46 -19.22
C GLU A 756 4.39 -32.14 -19.76
N ALA A 757 4.04 -31.01 -19.14
CA ALA A 757 4.63 -29.73 -19.52
C ALA A 757 6.07 -29.67 -18.99
N ASP A 758 7.05 -29.55 -19.90
CA ASP A 758 8.49 -29.37 -19.59
C ASP A 758 8.78 -28.17 -18.65
N ARG A 759 7.79 -27.30 -18.44
CA ARG A 759 7.93 -25.99 -17.78
C ARG A 759 6.71 -25.63 -16.93
N ILE A 760 6.51 -26.36 -15.83
CA ILE A 760 5.64 -25.90 -14.74
C ILE A 760 6.48 -25.15 -13.71
N PHE A 761 6.19 -23.86 -13.53
CA PHE A 761 6.77 -23.02 -12.49
C PHE A 761 5.78 -22.84 -11.36
N TRP A 762 6.23 -23.17 -10.15
CA TRP A 762 5.49 -22.86 -8.94
C TRP A 762 5.68 -21.37 -8.62
N LEU A 763 4.61 -20.59 -8.72
CA LEU A 763 4.59 -19.20 -8.33
C LEU A 763 4.70 -19.12 -6.80
N THR A 764 5.87 -18.88 -6.25
CA THR A 764 6.09 -18.85 -4.80
C THR A 764 7.35 -18.07 -4.46
N ASP A 765 7.39 -17.54 -3.25
CA ASP A 765 8.58 -16.89 -2.73
C ASP A 765 9.59 -17.84 -2.07
N ARG A 766 9.21 -19.11 -1.91
CA ARG A 766 10.09 -20.15 -1.38
C ARG A 766 10.88 -20.81 -2.51
N ASP A 767 12.16 -21.02 -2.29
CA ASP A 767 12.96 -21.87 -3.17
C ASP A 767 12.67 -23.36 -2.91
N SER A 768 12.74 -24.18 -3.97
CA SER A 768 12.51 -25.61 -3.90
C SER A 768 13.57 -26.33 -4.72
N GLU A 769 14.29 -27.27 -4.12
CA GLU A 769 15.29 -28.10 -4.81
C GLU A 769 14.64 -29.09 -5.80
N SER A 770 13.36 -29.41 -5.59
CA SER A 770 12.66 -30.46 -6.34
C SER A 770 11.71 -29.94 -7.42
N GLN A 771 11.38 -28.65 -7.41
CA GLN A 771 10.42 -28.02 -8.34
C GLN A 771 10.99 -26.70 -8.86
N LYS A 772 10.70 -26.36 -10.13
CA LYS A 772 11.01 -25.03 -10.66
C LYS A 772 10.11 -23.99 -9.96
N THR A 773 10.69 -22.99 -9.32
CA THR A 773 9.97 -21.91 -8.64
C THR A 773 10.12 -20.59 -9.36
N MET A 774 9.14 -19.71 -9.17
CA MET A 774 9.14 -18.36 -9.70
C MET A 774 8.56 -17.40 -8.66
N ALA A 775 9.29 -16.34 -8.32
CA ALA A 775 8.78 -15.27 -7.46
C ALA A 775 7.63 -14.52 -8.15
N PRO A 776 6.70 -13.87 -7.42
CA PRO A 776 5.67 -13.02 -8.01
C PRO A 776 6.24 -11.64 -8.39
N ALA A 777 7.35 -11.65 -9.14
CA ALA A 777 7.97 -10.49 -9.76
C ALA A 777 7.53 -10.45 -11.23
N LEU A 778 6.75 -9.42 -11.59
CA LEU A 778 6.12 -9.32 -12.91
C LEU A 778 7.14 -9.39 -14.04
N GLU A 779 8.33 -8.82 -13.86
CA GLU A 779 9.39 -8.78 -14.87
C GLU A 779 9.98 -10.16 -15.15
N ARG A 780 10.13 -11.01 -14.12
CA ARG A 780 10.62 -12.38 -14.28
C ARG A 780 9.58 -13.24 -14.99
N ILE A 781 8.30 -13.05 -14.66
CA ILE A 781 7.18 -13.74 -15.30
C ILE A 781 7.12 -13.37 -16.79
N VAL A 782 7.19 -12.08 -17.12
CA VAL A 782 7.24 -11.60 -18.51
C VAL A 782 8.43 -12.20 -19.24
N TYR A 783 9.63 -12.14 -18.66
CA TYR A 783 10.83 -12.68 -19.28
C TYR A 783 10.71 -14.16 -19.63
N GLU A 784 10.20 -14.98 -18.71
CA GLU A 784 10.04 -16.42 -18.94
C GLU A 784 8.97 -16.73 -19.99
N ILE A 785 7.87 -15.97 -19.99
CA ILE A 785 6.80 -16.10 -20.99
C ILE A 785 7.31 -15.69 -22.37
N GLU A 786 7.95 -14.53 -22.52
CA GLU A 786 8.51 -14.05 -23.80
C GLU A 786 9.60 -14.99 -24.33
N ASN A 787 10.49 -15.48 -23.46
CA ASN A 787 11.53 -16.45 -23.82
C ASN A 787 10.95 -17.82 -24.26
N PHE A 788 9.81 -18.23 -23.68
CA PHE A 788 9.07 -19.39 -24.15
C PHE A 788 8.46 -19.13 -25.54
N MET A 789 7.74 -18.03 -25.71
CA MET A 789 7.08 -17.66 -26.96
C MET A 789 8.07 -17.56 -28.13
N GLN A 790 9.23 -16.93 -27.91
CA GLN A 790 10.28 -16.80 -28.92
C GLN A 790 10.82 -18.16 -29.41
N LYS A 791 10.88 -19.15 -28.52
CA LYS A 791 11.45 -20.48 -28.84
C LYS A 791 10.41 -21.46 -29.39
N ARG A 792 9.14 -21.30 -29.02
CA ARG A 792 8.06 -22.25 -29.27
C ARG A 792 6.84 -21.54 -29.90
N PRO A 793 6.91 -21.14 -31.18
CA PRO A 793 5.81 -20.44 -31.85
C PRO A 793 4.53 -21.28 -31.82
N GLY A 794 3.39 -20.66 -31.50
CA GLY A 794 2.09 -21.36 -31.41
C GLY A 794 1.86 -22.21 -30.15
N GLY A 795 2.75 -22.13 -29.15
CA GLY A 795 2.57 -22.75 -27.83
C GLY A 795 1.49 -22.07 -26.97
N ALA A 796 1.14 -22.70 -25.84
CA ALA A 796 0.16 -22.19 -24.89
C ALA A 796 0.81 -21.77 -23.56
N VAL A 797 0.27 -20.73 -22.93
CA VAL A 797 0.70 -20.24 -21.61
C VAL A 797 -0.50 -20.21 -20.67
N LEU A 798 -0.36 -20.84 -19.51
CA LEU A 798 -1.32 -20.76 -18.41
C LEU A 798 -0.68 -19.99 -17.25
N LEU A 799 -1.36 -18.95 -16.79
CA LEU A 799 -1.03 -18.21 -15.58
C LEU A 799 -2.17 -18.36 -14.56
N ASP A 800 -1.83 -18.89 -13.39
CA ASP A 800 -2.71 -19.05 -12.24
C ASP A 800 -2.08 -18.36 -11.01
N GLY A 801 -2.93 -17.79 -10.16
CA GLY A 801 -2.52 -17.02 -8.98
C GLY A 801 -2.38 -15.53 -9.23
N LEU A 802 -3.25 -14.95 -10.06
CA LEU A 802 -3.30 -13.51 -10.27
C LEU A 802 -3.52 -12.76 -8.94
N GLU A 803 -4.26 -13.35 -8.01
CA GLU A 803 -4.45 -12.86 -6.63
C GLU A 803 -3.13 -12.73 -5.89
N TYR A 804 -2.25 -13.71 -6.08
CA TYR A 804 -0.92 -13.69 -5.50
C TYR A 804 -0.04 -12.61 -6.15
N LEU A 805 -0.23 -12.33 -7.45
CA LEU A 805 0.45 -11.21 -8.11
C LEU A 805 -0.07 -9.86 -7.61
N VAL A 806 -1.40 -9.68 -7.47
CA VAL A 806 -2.05 -8.45 -6.99
C VAL A 806 -1.81 -8.21 -5.50
N SER A 807 -1.61 -9.24 -4.69
CA SER A 807 -1.22 -9.05 -3.27
C SER A 807 0.25 -8.63 -3.11
N ASN A 808 1.10 -8.91 -4.11
CA ASN A 808 2.53 -8.59 -4.09
C ASN A 808 2.90 -7.38 -4.96
N ASN A 809 1.97 -6.85 -5.77
CA ASN A 809 2.14 -5.76 -6.71
C ASN A 809 0.86 -4.91 -6.74
N SER A 810 0.88 -3.67 -7.25
CA SER A 810 -0.39 -2.95 -7.43
C SER A 810 -1.24 -3.59 -8.53
N PHE A 811 -2.58 -3.57 -8.39
CA PHE A 811 -3.47 -4.06 -9.44
C PHE A 811 -3.22 -3.37 -10.78
N GLU A 812 -2.91 -2.07 -10.78
CA GLU A 812 -2.58 -1.33 -12.01
C GLU A 812 -1.32 -1.88 -12.70
N ALA A 813 -0.29 -2.24 -11.93
CA ALA A 813 0.93 -2.86 -12.47
C ALA A 813 0.61 -4.25 -13.06
N VAL A 814 -0.23 -5.03 -12.38
CA VAL A 814 -0.70 -6.34 -12.87
C VAL A 814 -1.55 -6.20 -14.13
N LEU A 815 -2.46 -5.22 -14.21
CA LEU A 815 -3.28 -4.96 -15.39
C LEU A 815 -2.42 -4.53 -16.59
N LYS A 816 -1.42 -3.65 -16.37
CA LYS A 816 -0.44 -3.29 -17.41
C LYS A 816 0.36 -4.51 -17.88
N PHE A 817 0.72 -5.40 -16.95
CA PHE A 817 1.36 -6.68 -17.24
C PHE A 817 0.47 -7.59 -18.11
N VAL A 818 -0.80 -7.77 -17.74
CA VAL A 818 -1.77 -8.59 -18.50
C VAL A 818 -1.96 -8.03 -19.90
N ARG A 819 -2.22 -6.72 -20.05
CA ARG A 819 -2.38 -6.06 -21.36
C ARG A 819 -1.20 -6.33 -22.30
N ARG A 820 0.01 -6.14 -21.79
CA ARG A 820 1.22 -6.41 -22.58
C ARG A 820 1.31 -7.87 -23.01
N LEU A 821 0.97 -8.82 -22.13
CA LEU A 821 0.97 -10.22 -22.50
C LEU A 821 -0.08 -10.52 -23.56
N VAL A 822 -1.29 -9.96 -23.43
CA VAL A 822 -2.34 -10.07 -24.46
C VAL A 822 -1.82 -9.59 -25.81
N ASP A 823 -1.18 -8.41 -25.87
CA ASP A 823 -0.60 -7.88 -27.11
C ASP A 823 0.45 -8.84 -27.70
N THR A 824 1.36 -9.34 -26.87
CA THR A 824 2.46 -10.24 -27.28
C THR A 824 1.93 -11.59 -27.78
N VAL A 825 0.90 -12.12 -27.11
CA VAL A 825 0.23 -13.38 -27.44
C VAL A 825 -0.45 -13.28 -28.80
N SER A 826 -1.15 -12.16 -29.05
CA SER A 826 -1.81 -11.88 -30.31
C SER A 826 -0.83 -11.76 -31.47
N GLU A 827 0.32 -11.10 -31.28
CA GLU A 827 1.38 -11.01 -32.30
C GLU A 827 2.03 -12.37 -32.63
N GLY A 828 2.23 -13.22 -31.62
CA GLY A 828 2.91 -14.52 -31.77
C GLY A 828 1.99 -15.72 -32.09
N HIS A 829 0.69 -15.50 -32.27
CA HIS A 829 -0.33 -16.56 -32.41
C HIS A 829 -0.30 -17.61 -31.29
N HIS A 830 0.01 -17.21 -30.05
CA HIS A 830 -0.01 -18.09 -28.88
C HIS A 830 -1.41 -18.18 -28.27
N VAL A 831 -1.65 -19.14 -27.39
CA VAL A 831 -2.87 -19.16 -26.56
C VAL A 831 -2.49 -18.77 -25.15
N PHE A 832 -3.17 -17.79 -24.56
CA PHE A 832 -2.97 -17.40 -23.17
C PHE A 832 -4.21 -17.67 -22.34
N ILE A 833 -4.03 -18.34 -21.21
CA ILE A 833 -5.09 -18.63 -20.24
C ILE A 833 -4.69 -17.99 -18.92
N LEU A 834 -5.60 -17.21 -18.35
CA LEU A 834 -5.46 -16.62 -17.03
C LEU A 834 -6.58 -17.15 -16.14
N SER A 835 -6.23 -17.78 -15.02
CA SER A 835 -7.21 -18.21 -14.01
C SER A 835 -7.32 -17.17 -12.90
N LEU A 836 -8.55 -16.85 -12.49
CA LEU A 836 -8.84 -15.85 -11.47
C LEU A 836 -10.14 -16.20 -10.73
N GLY A 837 -10.10 -16.19 -9.40
CA GLY A 837 -11.32 -16.21 -8.58
C GLY A 837 -12.07 -14.88 -8.67
N PRO A 838 -13.32 -14.81 -9.12
CA PRO A 838 -14.03 -13.52 -9.29
C PRO A 838 -14.14 -12.68 -8.02
N ALA A 839 -14.16 -13.33 -6.85
CA ALA A 839 -14.23 -12.69 -5.53
C ALA A 839 -12.88 -12.10 -5.05
N THR A 840 -11.80 -12.33 -5.78
CA THR A 840 -10.43 -12.05 -5.31
C THR A 840 -9.90 -10.68 -5.72
N VAL A 841 -10.55 -10.06 -6.69
CA VAL A 841 -10.32 -8.69 -7.14
C VAL A 841 -11.64 -7.93 -7.03
N LYS A 842 -11.59 -6.60 -6.97
CA LYS A 842 -12.83 -5.81 -6.93
C LYS A 842 -13.60 -6.00 -8.23
N GLU A 843 -14.92 -5.90 -8.19
CA GLU A 843 -15.77 -6.03 -9.39
C GLU A 843 -15.34 -5.09 -10.54
N GLN A 844 -14.84 -3.90 -10.23
CA GLN A 844 -14.29 -2.97 -11.22
C GLN A 844 -12.97 -3.44 -11.82
N GLU A 845 -12.12 -4.06 -11.02
CA GLU A 845 -10.83 -4.63 -11.41
C GLU A 845 -11.06 -5.87 -12.28
N LEU A 846 -12.03 -6.72 -11.93
CA LEU A 846 -12.50 -7.83 -12.74
C LEU A 846 -13.00 -7.35 -14.11
N LYS A 847 -13.89 -6.35 -14.15
CA LYS A 847 -14.40 -5.75 -15.41
C LYS A 847 -13.31 -5.14 -16.28
N MET A 848 -12.21 -4.67 -15.68
CA MET A 848 -11.05 -4.21 -16.46
C MET A 848 -10.36 -5.39 -17.14
N LEU A 849 -10.21 -6.53 -16.47
CA LEU A 849 -9.62 -7.75 -17.04
C LEU A 849 -10.54 -8.41 -18.08
N GLU A 850 -11.86 -8.48 -17.82
CA GLU A 850 -12.88 -8.98 -18.75
C GLU A 850 -12.91 -8.18 -20.07
N ARG A 851 -12.45 -6.92 -20.08
CA ARG A 851 -12.34 -6.11 -21.29
C ARG A 851 -11.11 -6.43 -22.14
N GLU A 852 -10.07 -7.01 -21.54
CA GLU A 852 -8.81 -7.34 -22.23
C GLU A 852 -8.78 -8.80 -22.73
N MET A 853 -9.65 -9.67 -22.20
CA MET A 853 -9.58 -11.12 -22.41
C MET A 853 -10.98 -11.73 -22.63
N GLU A 854 -11.05 -12.84 -23.35
CA GLU A 854 -12.30 -13.59 -23.55
C GLU A 854 -12.67 -14.36 -22.27
N VAL A 855 -13.81 -14.02 -21.69
CA VAL A 855 -14.27 -14.62 -20.43
C VAL A 855 -14.80 -16.04 -20.67
N VAL A 856 -14.28 -16.99 -19.90
CA VAL A 856 -14.70 -18.40 -19.88
C VAL A 856 -15.19 -18.73 -18.47
N ARG A 857 -16.43 -19.20 -18.36
CA ARG A 857 -17.03 -19.63 -17.10
C ARG A 857 -17.28 -21.13 -17.15
N PRO A 858 -16.71 -21.93 -16.23
CA PRO A 858 -17.02 -23.35 -16.12
C PRO A 858 -18.52 -23.55 -15.89
N GLU A 859 -19.12 -24.52 -16.57
CA GLU A 859 -20.46 -24.98 -16.21
C GLU A 859 -20.40 -25.60 -14.81
N ALA A 860 -21.29 -25.16 -13.92
CA ALA A 860 -21.33 -25.53 -12.51
C ALA A 860 -21.78 -26.97 -12.26
#